data_AF-A0A6N2EMQ0-F1
#
_entry.id   AF-A0A6N2EMQ0-F1
#
_cell.length_a   1.000
_cell.length_b   1.000
_cell.length_c   1.000
_cell.angle_alpha   90.00
_cell.angle_beta   90.00
_cell.angle_gamma   90.00
#
_symmetry.space_group_name_H-M   'P 1'
#
loop_
_entity.id
_entity.type
_entity.pdbx_description
1 polymer ?
#
loop_
_entity_poly.entity_id
_entity_poly.type
_entity_poly.pdbx_seq_one_letter_code
_entity_poly.pdbx_strand_id
1 'polypeptide(L)'
;MGVLCQAVAAPAEEGQDPAGARLGRATRTQGIGETPKTRRARARRGGNGMRAWLTGVVSALLLLASPGALAQGYAPQGNEHPESSYDETPDASRENPFGPMLHNRDGSATPAERLRAKADFASRVDLSPLRDLAVFHDGRVKILDTLAREVMADITGRQGYFDLVQREEGAERFEFDPLFTLLDLSIDRHFYADRPLVRIGYLPLRRSFVERALPIEPGTSAAEAERIEQARDRYLRIGRIPPIWLEWHQQELYARYEFSDPHRSAFSELGRAARGLMNAPAMFKVVAPPREDRPWYHISDDYPRAAEVQPIALALGEAWRNHDAEGVNAAAIRLAEILPTINAEVYPDTRRSLEMLYNRANAFVWGYWIYALSFVTLLLAFGTQRSTLKVLGMAMLLGAVGLHAFGFVLRCIIAERFAIQNQFESMIGVSLFGSLAALGLMAWRRQLLFGAAAAAAGFLVLITATEARIPGQVIGREAAILNTSVLLKYHVTIVLTSYGLITIGFITSLFYLVGNYAKRFGVGETPALAAALSEGSAVEKAKASSSRVLRDLDRATMIVLQLAFWTLGVGVLLGAWWADHSWGRWWAFDPKETWALITWIVYLIVIHVRMVVQNRELVTAWLSVVGFFVMLWTYFGVNLLLPGLHAYA
;
A
#
# COMPACT_ATOMS: atom_id res chain seq x y z
N MET A 1 -33.69 52.13 12.63
CA MET A 1 -34.31 53.00 11.60
C MET A 1 -34.30 52.23 10.30
N GLY A 2 -35.37 51.84 9.62
CA GLY A 2 -36.83 51.89 9.74
C GLY A 2 -37.32 51.22 8.43
N VAL A 3 -38.11 50.14 8.49
CA VAL A 3 -39.58 50.18 8.24
C VAL A 3 -39.88 50.44 6.75
N LEU A 4 -40.14 49.37 5.98
CA LEU A 4 -41.46 48.96 5.41
C LEU A 4 -41.82 49.74 4.11
N CYS A 5 -42.09 49.14 2.94
CA CYS A 5 -43.03 48.09 2.52
C CYS A 5 -44.17 48.68 1.68
N GLN A 6 -44.72 47.85 0.79
CA GLN A 6 -46.01 47.92 0.08
C GLN A 6 -46.05 48.66 -1.27
N ALA A 7 -46.90 48.34 -2.24
CA ALA A 7 -47.69 47.16 -2.63
C ALA A 7 -48.55 47.56 -3.86
N VAL A 8 -48.93 46.57 -4.69
CA VAL A 8 -50.26 46.41 -5.35
C VAL A 8 -50.66 47.35 -6.52
N ALA A 9 -50.96 46.75 -7.69
CA ALA A 9 -52.32 46.69 -8.30
C ALA A 9 -52.30 46.20 -9.78
N ALA A 10 -53.19 45.26 -10.12
CA ALA A 10 -53.77 44.99 -11.46
C ALA A 10 -54.99 45.95 -11.66
N PRO A 11 -55.88 45.90 -12.72
CA PRO A 11 -56.09 44.90 -13.78
C PRO A 11 -56.56 45.43 -15.19
N ALA A 12 -56.88 44.48 -16.09
CA ALA A 12 -57.95 44.43 -17.11
C ALA A 12 -57.98 45.34 -18.36
N GLU A 13 -58.12 44.71 -19.54
CA GLU A 13 -59.12 44.91 -20.65
C GLU A 13 -58.64 44.10 -21.88
N GLU A 14 -59.34 43.06 -22.35
CA GLU A 14 -60.55 42.99 -23.20
C GLU A 14 -60.27 43.34 -24.69
N GLY A 15 -60.54 42.41 -25.62
CA GLY A 15 -60.36 42.66 -27.06
C GLY A 15 -60.37 41.44 -28.00
N GLN A 16 -61.56 40.86 -28.18
CA GLN A 16 -62.17 40.43 -29.46
C GLN A 16 -61.42 39.56 -30.51
N ASP A 17 -62.01 38.37 -30.73
CA ASP A 17 -62.09 37.54 -31.98
C ASP A 17 -62.76 38.36 -33.14
N PRO A 18 -62.88 37.97 -34.44
CA PRO A 18 -62.73 36.62 -35.04
C PRO A 18 -62.21 36.52 -36.50
N ALA A 19 -62.20 35.28 -37.02
CA ALA A 19 -62.26 34.80 -38.43
C ALA A 19 -61.07 33.87 -38.77
N GLY A 20 -61.19 32.61 -39.19
CA GLY A 20 -62.28 31.91 -39.86
C GLY A 20 -61.81 31.43 -41.23
N ALA A 21 -61.23 30.22 -41.33
CA ALA A 21 -61.25 29.40 -42.57
C ALA A 21 -60.68 27.98 -42.36
N ARG A 22 -61.59 27.01 -42.53
CA ARG A 22 -61.44 25.60 -42.95
C ARG A 22 -60.52 25.48 -44.19
N LEU A 23 -59.90 24.38 -44.62
CA LEU A 23 -59.94 22.92 -44.39
C LEU A 23 -58.72 22.36 -45.19
N GLY A 24 -58.06 21.30 -44.73
CA GLY A 24 -56.99 20.66 -45.51
C GLY A 24 -56.47 19.38 -44.85
N ARG A 25 -57.24 18.31 -44.96
CA ARG A 25 -56.93 16.96 -44.43
C ARG A 25 -55.99 16.25 -45.41
N ALA A 26 -54.78 15.88 -44.99
CA ALA A 26 -53.95 14.88 -45.66
C ALA A 26 -53.24 14.00 -44.63
N THR A 27 -53.49 12.70 -44.72
CA THR A 27 -53.02 11.59 -43.88
C THR A 27 -51.68 11.03 -44.36
N ARG A 28 -50.75 10.76 -43.41
CA ARG A 28 -49.61 9.79 -43.35
C ARG A 28 -48.41 10.49 -42.70
N THR A 29 -47.65 9.96 -41.73
CA THR A 29 -47.42 8.61 -41.21
C THR A 29 -46.83 8.72 -39.80
N GLN A 30 -47.23 7.82 -38.90
CA GLN A 30 -46.74 7.71 -37.52
C GLN A 30 -45.26 7.30 -37.45
N GLY A 31 -44.47 8.04 -36.67
CA GLY A 31 -43.23 7.59 -36.03
C GLY A 31 -43.38 7.78 -34.52
N ILE A 32 -43.30 6.69 -33.78
CA ILE A 32 -43.81 6.49 -32.41
C ILE A 32 -43.11 7.41 -31.38
N GLY A 33 -43.88 8.32 -30.80
CA GLY A 33 -43.49 9.08 -29.60
C GLY A 33 -43.72 8.25 -28.32
N GLU A 34 -42.70 8.16 -27.46
CA GLU A 34 -42.79 7.52 -26.15
C GLU A 34 -43.89 8.18 -25.28
N THR A 35 -44.79 7.39 -24.71
CA THR A 35 -45.90 7.91 -23.90
C THR A 35 -45.43 8.39 -22.52
N PRO A 36 -46.11 9.36 -21.87
CA PRO A 36 -45.75 9.87 -20.53
C PRO A 36 -45.63 8.77 -19.45
N LYS A 37 -46.39 7.67 -19.59
CA LYS A 37 -46.32 6.49 -18.71
C LYS A 37 -45.00 5.74 -18.87
N THR A 38 -44.48 5.58 -20.08
CA THR A 38 -43.17 4.95 -20.33
C THR A 38 -42.00 5.80 -19.81
N ARG A 39 -42.12 7.14 -19.90
CA ARG A 39 -41.15 8.09 -19.32
C ARG A 39 -41.13 8.03 -17.79
N ARG A 40 -42.31 7.96 -17.14
CA ARG A 40 -42.43 7.77 -15.67
C ARG A 40 -41.94 6.39 -15.20
N ALA A 41 -42.19 5.32 -15.96
CA ALA A 41 -41.71 3.98 -15.62
C ALA A 41 -40.18 3.84 -15.76
N ARG A 42 -39.59 4.48 -16.78
CA ARG A 42 -38.13 4.55 -16.98
C ARG A 42 -37.45 5.42 -15.91
N ALA A 43 -38.06 6.53 -15.51
CA ALA A 43 -37.59 7.37 -14.40
C ALA A 43 -37.69 6.65 -13.04
N ARG A 44 -38.78 5.91 -12.77
CA ARG A 44 -38.92 5.08 -11.56
C ARG A 44 -37.93 3.90 -11.52
N ARG A 45 -37.65 3.23 -12.64
CA ARG A 45 -36.58 2.20 -12.71
C ARG A 45 -35.18 2.78 -12.50
N GLY A 46 -34.91 3.99 -13.01
CA GLY A 46 -33.64 4.68 -12.78
C GLY A 46 -33.42 5.10 -11.32
N GLY A 47 -34.46 5.61 -10.65
CA GLY A 47 -34.41 6.03 -9.24
C GLY A 47 -34.25 4.87 -8.25
N ASN A 48 -34.93 3.73 -8.48
CA ASN A 48 -34.78 2.56 -7.62
C ASN A 48 -33.41 1.90 -7.76
N GLY A 49 -32.83 1.87 -8.96
CA GLY A 49 -31.47 1.35 -9.18
C GLY A 49 -30.40 2.22 -8.51
N MET A 50 -30.55 3.55 -8.56
CA MET A 50 -29.61 4.46 -7.89
C MET A 50 -29.68 4.37 -6.38
N ARG A 51 -30.88 4.26 -5.80
CA ARG A 51 -31.07 4.03 -4.36
C ARG A 51 -30.47 2.70 -3.93
N ALA A 52 -30.75 1.62 -4.66
CA ALA A 52 -30.21 0.28 -4.38
C ALA A 52 -28.67 0.23 -4.51
N TRP A 53 -28.09 0.94 -5.49
CA TRP A 53 -26.64 1.06 -5.65
C TRP A 53 -25.99 1.89 -4.55
N LEU A 54 -26.54 3.07 -4.23
CA LEU A 54 -26.07 3.90 -3.13
C LEU A 54 -26.12 3.12 -1.82
N THR A 55 -27.22 2.43 -1.53
CA THR A 55 -27.29 1.55 -0.36
C THR A 55 -26.30 0.40 -0.45
N GLY A 56 -26.09 -0.23 -1.61
CA GLY A 56 -25.14 -1.34 -1.76
C GLY A 56 -23.67 -0.93 -1.57
N VAL A 57 -23.26 0.20 -2.15
CA VAL A 57 -21.91 0.76 -1.99
C VAL A 57 -21.72 1.31 -0.59
N VAL A 58 -22.68 2.05 -0.05
CA VAL A 58 -22.61 2.54 1.33
C VAL A 58 -22.62 1.39 2.31
N SER A 59 -23.43 0.35 2.13
CA SER A 59 -23.40 -0.87 2.95
C SER A 59 -22.10 -1.63 2.80
N ALA A 60 -21.52 -1.75 1.60
CA ALA A 60 -20.21 -2.40 1.42
C ALA A 60 -19.07 -1.60 2.08
N LEU A 61 -19.07 -0.27 1.93
CA LEU A 61 -18.14 0.63 2.60
C LEU A 61 -18.34 0.61 4.13
N LEU A 62 -19.58 0.54 4.62
CA LEU A 62 -19.89 0.41 6.04
C LEU A 62 -19.52 -0.97 6.59
N LEU A 63 -19.72 -2.05 5.84
CA LEU A 63 -19.29 -3.42 6.17
C LEU A 63 -17.77 -3.59 6.11
N LEU A 64 -17.06 -2.73 5.39
CA LEU A 64 -15.61 -2.67 5.38
C LEU A 64 -15.05 -1.64 6.35
N ALA A 65 -15.89 -0.72 6.86
CA ALA A 65 -15.59 0.15 7.98
C ALA A 65 -15.93 -0.50 9.34
N SER A 66 -16.82 -1.49 9.38
CA SER A 66 -17.17 -2.27 10.57
C SER A 66 -16.03 -3.12 11.18
N PRO A 67 -15.00 -3.57 10.44
CA PRO A 67 -13.78 -4.10 11.05
C PRO A 67 -13.11 -3.10 11.98
N GLY A 68 -13.29 -1.79 11.78
CA GLY A 68 -12.83 -0.77 12.73
C GLY A 68 -13.56 -0.82 14.07
N ALA A 69 -14.85 -1.16 14.07
CA ALA A 69 -15.64 -1.35 15.30
C ALA A 69 -15.34 -2.71 15.96
N LEU A 70 -15.09 -3.77 15.18
CA LEU A 70 -14.62 -5.05 15.71
C LEU A 70 -13.18 -4.94 16.26
N ALA A 71 -12.28 -4.24 15.56
CA ALA A 71 -10.92 -3.96 16.00
C ALA A 71 -10.90 -3.12 17.30
N GLN A 72 -11.82 -2.16 17.44
CA GLN A 72 -12.01 -1.41 18.69
C GLN A 72 -12.53 -2.27 19.85
N GLY A 73 -13.21 -3.39 19.57
CA GLY A 73 -13.58 -4.37 20.60
C GLY A 73 -12.38 -5.18 21.13
N TYR A 74 -11.26 -5.19 20.39
CA TYR A 74 -9.99 -5.81 20.80
C TYR A 74 -8.98 -4.79 21.34
N ALA A 75 -9.20 -3.49 21.11
CA ALA A 75 -8.34 -2.43 21.64
C ALA A 75 -8.73 -2.11 23.10
N PRO A 76 -7.79 -2.02 24.05
CA PRO A 76 -8.09 -1.54 25.40
C PRO A 76 -8.71 -0.13 25.34
N GLN A 77 -9.63 0.20 26.27
CA GLN A 77 -10.27 1.53 26.32
C GLN A 77 -9.18 2.62 26.28
N GLY A 78 -9.30 3.55 25.34
CA GLY A 78 -8.33 4.65 25.17
C GLY A 78 -7.06 4.31 24.37
N ASN A 79 -6.88 3.08 23.88
CA ASN A 79 -5.62 2.65 23.25
C ASN A 79 -4.42 2.84 24.20
N GLU A 80 -4.66 2.69 25.51
CA GLU A 80 -3.67 2.66 26.58
C GLU A 80 -2.84 1.37 26.49
N HIS A 81 -2.10 1.22 25.38
CA HIS A 81 -1.03 0.25 25.35
C HIS A 81 0.07 0.73 26.31
N PRO A 82 0.71 -0.18 27.05
CA PRO A 82 1.84 0.18 27.91
C PRO A 82 2.81 1.05 27.14
N GLU A 83 3.35 2.07 27.81
CA GLU A 83 4.31 3.00 27.20
C GLU A 83 5.35 2.16 26.44
N SER A 84 5.48 2.43 25.14
CA SER A 84 6.59 1.87 24.40
C SER A 84 7.83 2.52 24.99
N SER A 85 8.54 1.81 25.86
CA SER A 85 9.96 2.07 25.97
C SER A 85 10.53 1.70 24.60
N TYR A 86 10.61 2.69 23.72
CA TYR A 86 11.76 2.77 22.86
C TYR A 86 12.91 2.73 23.86
N ASP A 87 13.51 1.55 24.07
CA ASP A 87 14.79 1.48 24.75
C ASP A 87 15.77 2.12 23.75
N GLU A 88 15.71 3.46 23.64
CA GLU A 88 16.53 4.29 22.73
C GLU A 88 18.01 4.10 23.07
N THR A 89 18.28 3.72 24.31
CA THR A 89 19.56 3.28 24.81
C THR A 89 19.56 1.77 24.95
N PRO A 90 20.48 1.05 24.29
CA PRO A 90 20.79 -0.33 24.68
C PRO A 90 21.09 -0.29 26.17
N ASP A 91 20.28 -0.99 26.97
CA ASP A 91 20.62 -1.19 28.36
C ASP A 91 21.83 -2.12 28.39
N ALA A 92 23.03 -1.53 28.41
CA ALA A 92 24.29 -2.25 28.45
C ALA A 92 24.44 -3.12 29.71
N SER A 93 23.56 -2.95 30.70
CA SER A 93 23.51 -3.81 31.89
C SER A 93 22.68 -5.08 31.70
N ARG A 94 21.84 -5.15 30.65
CA ARG A 94 20.98 -6.30 30.40
C ARG A 94 21.77 -7.44 29.75
N GLU A 95 21.77 -8.61 30.40
CA GLU A 95 22.42 -9.80 29.86
C GLU A 95 21.73 -10.31 28.58
N ASN A 96 22.55 -10.78 27.64
CA ASN A 96 22.05 -11.40 26.41
C ASN A 96 21.23 -12.67 26.75
N PRO A 97 19.99 -12.80 26.25
CA PRO A 97 19.10 -13.89 26.64
C PRO A 97 19.60 -15.28 26.20
N PHE A 98 20.54 -15.33 25.25
CA PHE A 98 21.12 -16.56 24.73
C PHE A 98 22.56 -16.79 25.25
N GLY A 99 23.00 -16.03 26.25
CA GLY A 99 24.33 -16.10 26.83
C GLY A 99 25.37 -15.25 26.08
N PRO A 100 26.66 -15.40 26.39
CA PRO A 100 27.70 -14.54 25.83
C PRO A 100 27.76 -14.64 24.30
N MET A 101 27.93 -13.48 23.65
CA MET A 101 28.16 -13.45 22.20
C MET A 101 29.49 -14.12 21.85
N LEU A 102 29.55 -14.78 20.70
CA LEU A 102 30.82 -15.26 20.16
C LEU A 102 31.68 -14.08 19.70
N HIS A 103 32.85 -13.93 20.32
CA HIS A 103 33.81 -12.86 19.98
C HIS A 103 34.96 -13.34 19.09
N ASN A 104 35.18 -14.66 18.99
CA ASN A 104 36.25 -15.24 18.19
C ASN A 104 35.84 -16.64 17.74
N ARG A 105 36.00 -16.92 16.46
CA ARG A 105 35.94 -18.28 15.92
C ARG A 105 37.26 -18.59 15.23
N ASP A 106 37.73 -19.82 15.38
CA ASP A 106 39.01 -20.31 14.87
C ASP A 106 39.36 -19.76 13.48
N GLY A 107 40.47 -19.03 13.41
CA GLY A 107 40.97 -18.39 12.19
C GLY A 107 41.49 -19.35 11.12
N SER A 108 41.33 -20.66 11.30
CA SER A 108 41.80 -21.70 10.38
C SER A 108 40.90 -21.91 9.16
N ALA A 109 39.58 -21.64 9.28
CA ALA A 109 38.63 -21.81 8.20
C ALA A 109 38.51 -20.55 7.32
N THR A 110 38.49 -20.71 6.01
CA THR A 110 38.27 -19.62 5.05
C THR A 110 36.86 -19.02 5.16
N PRO A 111 36.62 -17.76 4.75
CA PRO A 111 35.27 -17.16 4.77
C PRO A 111 34.20 -17.98 4.02
N ALA A 112 34.61 -18.69 2.96
CA ALA A 112 33.75 -19.57 2.18
C ALA A 112 33.38 -20.86 2.94
N GLU A 113 34.34 -21.49 3.61
CA GLU A 113 34.10 -22.67 4.46
C GLU A 113 33.19 -22.31 5.64
N ARG A 114 33.41 -21.16 6.29
CA ARG A 114 32.54 -20.67 7.36
C ARG A 114 31.10 -20.46 6.88
N LEU A 115 30.91 -19.92 5.68
CA LEU A 115 29.59 -19.72 5.10
C LEU A 115 28.88 -21.05 4.80
N ARG A 116 29.59 -22.02 4.20
CA ARG A 116 29.04 -23.36 3.94
C ARG A 116 28.66 -24.09 5.23
N ALA A 117 29.52 -24.03 6.25
CA ALA A 117 29.25 -24.63 7.55
C ALA A 117 28.03 -23.99 8.24
N LYS A 118 27.90 -22.65 8.18
CA LYS A 118 26.72 -21.94 8.70
C LYS A 118 25.45 -22.33 7.93
N ALA A 119 25.53 -22.45 6.61
CA ALA A 119 24.38 -22.84 5.78
C ALA A 119 23.94 -24.29 6.05
N ASP A 120 24.88 -25.22 6.23
CA ASP A 120 24.58 -26.60 6.64
C ASP A 120 23.88 -26.63 8.00
N PHE A 121 24.42 -25.93 9.00
CA PHE A 121 23.79 -25.79 10.31
C PHE A 121 22.37 -25.21 10.19
N ALA A 122 22.21 -24.10 9.47
CA ALA A 122 20.90 -23.46 9.26
C ALA A 122 19.88 -24.38 8.60
N SER A 123 20.31 -25.28 7.71
CA SER A 123 19.41 -26.23 7.03
C SER A 123 18.86 -27.33 7.95
N ARG A 124 19.53 -27.61 9.07
CA ARG A 124 19.15 -28.62 10.07
C ARG A 124 18.36 -28.04 11.24
N VAL A 125 18.32 -26.73 11.38
CA VAL A 125 17.59 -26.03 12.44
C VAL A 125 16.14 -25.79 12.01
N ASP A 126 15.19 -26.28 12.81
CA ASP A 126 13.75 -26.04 12.65
C ASP A 126 13.24 -25.02 13.67
N LEU A 127 13.00 -23.81 13.19
CA LEU A 127 12.43 -22.71 13.99
C LEU A 127 10.91 -22.57 13.83
N SER A 128 10.25 -23.50 13.14
CA SER A 128 8.79 -23.49 12.96
C SER A 128 8.01 -23.34 14.28
N PRO A 129 8.42 -23.98 15.40
CA PRO A 129 7.74 -23.81 16.69
C PRO A 129 7.79 -22.38 17.26
N LEU A 130 8.80 -21.59 16.89
CA LEU A 130 8.97 -20.23 17.42
C LEU A 130 8.21 -19.16 16.61
N ARG A 131 7.81 -19.46 15.38
CA ARG A 131 7.37 -18.43 14.42
C ARG A 131 6.13 -17.65 14.87
N ASP A 132 5.20 -18.31 15.54
CA ASP A 132 3.95 -17.73 16.02
C ASP A 132 4.02 -17.24 17.47
N LEU A 133 5.19 -17.31 18.13
CA LEU A 133 5.35 -16.78 19.47
C LEU A 133 5.15 -15.27 19.50
N ALA A 134 4.44 -14.80 20.51
CA ALA A 134 4.19 -13.39 20.71
C ALA A 134 5.44 -12.67 21.21
N VAL A 135 5.67 -11.49 20.66
CA VAL A 135 6.75 -10.59 21.04
C VAL A 135 6.22 -9.16 21.05
N PHE A 136 6.56 -8.41 22.08
CA PHE A 136 6.26 -6.99 22.16
C PHE A 136 7.39 -6.18 21.54
N HIS A 137 7.10 -5.45 20.46
CA HIS A 137 8.08 -4.61 19.78
C HIS A 137 7.40 -3.38 19.20
N ASP A 138 8.03 -2.21 19.36
CA ASP A 138 7.49 -0.91 18.94
C ASP A 138 6.07 -0.62 19.43
N GLY A 139 5.78 -1.00 20.68
CA GLY A 139 4.50 -0.70 21.32
C GLY A 139 3.32 -1.54 20.84
N ARG A 140 3.58 -2.66 20.16
CA ARG A 140 2.56 -3.63 19.74
C ARG A 140 3.04 -5.05 19.97
N VAL A 141 2.12 -5.94 20.33
CA VAL A 141 2.35 -7.40 20.31
C VAL A 141 2.20 -7.93 18.89
N LYS A 142 3.25 -8.55 18.37
CA LYS A 142 3.33 -9.20 17.06
C LYS A 142 3.87 -10.62 17.22
N ILE A 143 3.99 -11.37 16.14
CA ILE A 143 4.66 -12.67 16.16
C ILE A 143 6.16 -12.55 15.83
N LEU A 144 6.99 -13.48 16.32
CA LEU A 144 8.43 -13.50 16.06
C LEU A 144 8.76 -13.53 14.56
N ASP A 145 7.99 -14.24 13.72
CA ASP A 145 8.20 -14.24 12.27
C ASP A 145 8.01 -12.84 11.65
N THR A 146 7.01 -12.07 12.11
CA THR A 146 6.81 -10.68 11.68
C THR A 146 7.99 -9.82 12.12
N LEU A 147 8.37 -9.88 13.40
CA LEU A 147 9.50 -9.12 13.93
C LEU A 147 10.77 -9.37 13.11
N ALA A 148 11.10 -10.64 12.88
CA ALA A 148 12.29 -11.03 12.13
C ALA A 148 12.29 -10.47 10.71
N ARG A 149 11.18 -10.57 9.98
CA ARG A 149 11.07 -10.01 8.62
C ARG A 149 11.20 -8.49 8.60
N GLU A 150 10.65 -7.80 9.59
CA GLU A 150 10.73 -6.34 9.72
C GLU A 150 12.16 -5.88 10.00
N VAL A 151 12.81 -6.49 11.00
CA VAL A 151 14.22 -6.18 11.35
C VAL A 151 15.14 -6.47 10.16
N MET A 152 14.95 -7.60 9.47
CA MET A 152 15.74 -7.93 8.29
C MET A 152 15.47 -6.98 7.12
N ALA A 153 14.24 -6.52 6.94
CA ALA A 153 13.89 -5.52 5.93
C ALA A 153 14.54 -4.16 6.22
N ASP A 154 14.63 -3.76 7.48
CA ASP A 154 15.30 -2.53 7.90
C ASP A 154 16.83 -2.62 7.73
N ILE A 155 17.43 -3.75 8.12
CA ILE A 155 18.89 -3.95 8.02
C ILE A 155 19.33 -4.13 6.57
N THR A 156 18.70 -5.06 5.85
CA THR A 156 19.18 -5.54 4.53
C THR A 156 18.42 -4.93 3.34
N GLY A 157 17.29 -4.26 3.61
CA GLY A 157 16.37 -3.79 2.59
C GLY A 157 15.47 -4.86 1.98
N ARG A 158 15.49 -6.09 2.51
CA ARG A 158 14.66 -7.23 2.11
C ARG A 158 14.28 -8.03 3.34
N GLN A 159 13.15 -8.74 3.30
CA GLN A 159 12.70 -9.51 4.46
C GLN A 159 13.63 -10.68 4.84
N GLY A 160 14.58 -11.08 4.00
CA GLY A 160 15.54 -12.16 4.28
C GLY A 160 16.95 -11.80 3.84
N TYR A 161 17.92 -12.57 4.34
CA TYR A 161 19.34 -12.38 4.06
C TYR A 161 19.87 -13.44 3.11
N PHE A 162 20.80 -13.04 2.26
CA PHE A 162 21.58 -13.98 1.47
C PHE A 162 23.00 -13.47 1.30
N ASP A 163 23.92 -14.41 1.14
CA ASP A 163 25.33 -14.18 0.89
C ASP A 163 25.83 -15.05 -0.28
N LEU A 164 26.98 -14.67 -0.83
CA LEU A 164 27.53 -15.25 -2.05
C LEU A 164 28.97 -15.71 -1.82
N VAL A 165 29.27 -16.96 -2.19
CA VAL A 165 30.65 -17.44 -2.36
C VAL A 165 31.01 -17.35 -3.84
N GLN A 166 32.09 -16.63 -4.17
CA GLN A 166 32.57 -16.54 -5.55
C GLN A 166 33.27 -17.84 -5.96
N ARG A 167 33.07 -18.25 -7.22
CA ARG A 167 33.78 -19.35 -7.89
C ARG A 167 34.41 -18.81 -9.17
N GLU A 168 35.32 -19.58 -9.79
CA GLU A 168 35.89 -19.22 -11.10
C GLU A 168 34.80 -19.08 -12.17
N GLU A 169 33.74 -19.89 -12.09
CA GLU A 169 32.54 -19.80 -12.93
C GLU A 169 31.29 -19.51 -12.08
N GLY A 170 31.04 -18.22 -11.83
CA GLY A 170 29.81 -17.74 -11.20
C GLY A 170 29.87 -17.59 -9.68
N ALA A 171 28.70 -17.59 -9.04
CA ALA A 171 28.57 -17.39 -7.60
C ALA A 171 27.59 -18.39 -6.99
N GLU A 172 27.99 -18.99 -5.88
CA GLU A 172 27.16 -19.87 -5.07
C GLU A 172 26.38 -19.03 -4.06
N ARG A 173 25.05 -19.11 -4.10
CA ARG A 173 24.14 -18.30 -3.28
C ARG A 173 23.62 -19.10 -2.09
N PHE A 174 23.75 -18.52 -0.89
CA PHE A 174 23.22 -19.07 0.35
C PHE A 174 22.16 -18.12 0.90
N GLU A 175 20.94 -18.61 1.09
CA GLU A 175 19.84 -17.86 1.68
C GLU A 175 19.61 -18.31 3.12
N PHE A 176 19.29 -17.36 3.99
CA PHE A 176 19.02 -17.60 5.41
C PHE A 176 17.61 -17.15 5.75
N ASP A 177 16.93 -17.96 6.55
CA ASP A 177 15.61 -17.62 7.08
C ASP A 177 15.69 -16.34 7.94
N PRO A 178 14.67 -15.46 7.92
CA PRO A 178 14.71 -14.21 8.66
C PRO A 178 14.80 -14.41 10.18
N LEU A 179 14.06 -15.38 10.72
CA LEU A 179 14.07 -15.67 12.16
C LEU A 179 15.40 -16.32 12.57
N PHE A 180 15.93 -17.20 11.71
CA PHE A 180 17.30 -17.71 11.88
C PHE A 180 18.30 -16.56 11.94
N THR A 181 18.24 -15.62 11.00
CA THR A 181 19.18 -14.51 10.92
C THR A 181 19.06 -13.58 12.14
N LEU A 182 17.84 -13.30 12.63
CA LEU A 182 17.63 -12.50 13.84
C LEU A 182 18.25 -13.15 15.10
N LEU A 183 18.04 -14.46 15.28
CA LEU A 183 18.67 -15.22 16.36
C LEU A 183 20.18 -15.26 16.20
N ASP A 184 20.68 -15.47 14.99
CA ASP A 184 22.11 -15.52 14.69
C ASP A 184 22.79 -14.16 14.95
N LEU A 185 22.15 -13.04 14.61
CA LEU A 185 22.62 -11.69 14.96
C LEU A 185 22.63 -11.43 16.47
N SER A 186 21.82 -12.17 17.23
CA SER A 186 21.76 -12.10 18.69
C SER A 186 22.80 -13.00 19.38
N ILE A 187 23.28 -14.06 18.70
CA ILE A 187 24.16 -15.08 19.29
C ILE A 187 25.59 -15.03 18.70
N ASP A 188 25.69 -14.98 17.36
CA ASP A 188 26.93 -15.00 16.57
C ASP A 188 26.99 -13.81 15.60
N ARG A 189 26.89 -12.59 16.15
CA ARG A 189 26.97 -11.34 15.38
C ARG A 189 28.26 -11.23 14.57
N HIS A 190 29.37 -11.75 15.09
CA HIS A 190 30.69 -11.65 14.48
C HIS A 190 30.73 -12.30 13.08
N PHE A 191 29.93 -13.34 12.83
CA PHE A 191 29.80 -13.96 11.51
C PHE A 191 29.47 -12.95 10.40
N TYR A 192 28.75 -11.88 10.72
CA TYR A 192 28.29 -10.87 9.76
C TYR A 192 29.20 -9.64 9.65
N ALA A 193 30.20 -9.50 10.52
CA ALA A 193 30.97 -8.26 10.65
C ALA A 193 31.63 -7.83 9.32
N ASP A 194 32.16 -8.79 8.57
CA ASP A 194 32.85 -8.61 7.28
C ASP A 194 31.95 -8.91 6.05
N ARG A 195 30.66 -9.20 6.25
CA ARG A 195 29.73 -9.64 5.19
C ARG A 195 28.76 -8.55 4.77
N PRO A 196 28.32 -8.51 3.49
CA PRO A 196 27.39 -7.48 3.00
C PRO A 196 25.99 -7.61 3.61
N LEU A 197 25.78 -6.99 4.77
CA LEU A 197 24.54 -7.06 5.55
C LEU A 197 23.73 -5.76 5.44
N VAL A 198 24.36 -4.60 5.70
CA VAL A 198 23.64 -3.34 5.91
C VAL A 198 23.40 -2.62 4.59
N ARG A 199 22.13 -2.32 4.28
CA ARG A 199 21.77 -1.61 3.04
C ARG A 199 22.14 -0.13 3.10
N ILE A 200 22.66 0.37 1.98
CA ILE A 200 22.67 1.81 1.68
C ILE A 200 21.94 2.03 0.37
N GLY A 201 20.71 2.55 0.45
CA GLY A 201 19.86 2.81 -0.71
C GLY A 201 20.37 3.95 -1.60
N TYR A 202 20.94 4.98 -0.98
CA TYR A 202 21.47 6.15 -1.67
C TYR A 202 22.86 5.88 -2.25
N LEU A 203 22.93 5.77 -3.58
CA LEU A 203 24.14 5.38 -4.31
C LEU A 203 25.37 6.27 -4.02
N PRO A 204 25.27 7.62 -3.96
CA PRO A 204 26.43 8.46 -3.65
C PRO A 204 27.02 8.17 -2.27
N LEU A 205 26.21 8.04 -1.23
CA LEU A 205 26.71 7.67 0.10
C LEU A 205 27.35 6.28 0.10
N ARG A 206 26.72 5.31 -0.59
CA ARG A 206 27.26 3.95 -0.72
C ARG A 206 28.64 3.95 -1.38
N ARG A 207 28.81 4.76 -2.43
CA ARG A 207 30.09 4.93 -3.12
C ARG A 207 31.16 5.48 -2.17
N SER A 208 30.83 6.48 -1.35
CA SER A 208 31.76 7.05 -0.38
C SER A 208 32.23 6.00 0.65
N PHE A 209 31.34 5.14 1.16
CA PHE A 209 31.74 4.03 2.04
C PHE A 209 32.64 3.02 1.34
N VAL A 210 32.28 2.60 0.12
CA VAL A 210 33.03 1.60 -0.66
C VAL A 210 34.43 2.09 -1.03
N GLU A 211 34.55 3.34 -1.48
CA GLU A 211 35.84 3.93 -1.84
C GLU A 211 36.77 4.10 -0.62
N ARG A 212 36.19 4.43 0.54
CA ARG A 212 36.94 4.59 1.79
C ARG A 212 37.40 3.26 2.36
N ALA A 213 36.56 2.23 2.31
CA ALA A 213 36.88 0.91 2.84
C ALA A 213 37.82 0.10 1.93
N LEU A 214 37.85 0.40 0.63
CA LEU A 214 38.69 -0.25 -0.36
C LEU A 214 39.51 0.79 -1.13
N PRO A 215 40.50 1.47 -0.51
CA PRO A 215 41.31 2.49 -1.17
C PRO A 215 42.23 1.87 -2.24
N ILE A 216 42.51 2.63 -3.30
CA ILE A 216 43.58 2.31 -4.27
C ILE A 216 44.67 3.35 -4.04
N GLU A 217 45.78 2.93 -3.45
CA GLU A 217 46.85 3.84 -3.06
C GLU A 217 47.84 4.06 -4.21
N PRO A 218 48.56 5.20 -4.23
CA PRO A 218 49.65 5.40 -5.17
C PRO A 218 50.69 4.28 -5.03
N GLY A 219 50.88 3.49 -6.08
CA GLY A 219 51.81 2.36 -6.11
C GLY A 219 51.16 0.97 -6.09
N THR A 220 49.83 0.86 -5.98
CA THR A 220 49.11 -0.42 -6.16
C THR A 220 49.33 -1.00 -7.55
N SER A 221 49.61 -2.31 -7.64
CA SER A 221 49.80 -2.98 -8.94
C SER A 221 48.52 -2.96 -9.78
N ALA A 222 48.63 -2.97 -11.12
CA ALA A 222 47.46 -2.95 -12.00
C ALA A 222 46.49 -4.12 -11.73
N ALA A 223 47.02 -5.32 -11.49
CA ALA A 223 46.21 -6.50 -11.17
C ALA A 223 45.49 -6.39 -9.81
N GLU A 224 46.09 -5.72 -8.83
CA GLU A 224 45.47 -5.49 -7.53
C GLU A 224 44.43 -4.38 -7.58
N ALA A 225 44.72 -3.29 -8.29
CA ALA A 225 43.75 -2.22 -8.55
C ALA A 225 42.50 -2.77 -9.26
N GLU A 226 42.68 -3.62 -10.27
CA GLU A 226 41.56 -4.29 -10.95
C GLU A 226 40.73 -5.16 -9.99
N ARG A 227 41.37 -5.96 -9.13
CA ARG A 227 40.65 -6.74 -8.09
C ARG A 227 39.87 -5.85 -7.14
N ILE A 228 40.43 -4.72 -6.73
CA ILE A 228 39.76 -3.75 -5.86
C ILE A 228 38.56 -3.13 -6.58
N GLU A 229 38.70 -2.70 -7.83
CA GLU A 229 37.60 -2.15 -8.62
C GLU A 229 36.47 -3.16 -8.82
N GLN A 230 36.79 -4.41 -9.15
CA GLN A 230 35.80 -5.49 -9.23
C GLN A 230 35.07 -5.70 -7.88
N ALA A 231 35.79 -5.58 -6.76
CA ALA A 231 35.18 -5.63 -5.43
C ALA A 231 34.27 -4.43 -5.15
N ARG A 232 34.69 -3.21 -5.51
CA ARG A 232 33.88 -1.98 -5.38
C ARG A 232 32.59 -2.11 -6.18
N ASP A 233 32.68 -2.49 -7.45
CA ASP A 233 31.53 -2.71 -8.34
C ASP A 233 30.54 -3.73 -7.76
N ARG A 234 31.05 -4.80 -7.14
CA ARG A 234 30.22 -5.81 -6.48
C ARG A 234 29.42 -5.20 -5.33
N TYR A 235 30.04 -4.47 -4.41
CA TYR A 235 29.32 -3.81 -3.31
C TYR A 235 28.33 -2.75 -3.81
N LEU A 236 28.68 -2.03 -4.88
CA LEU A 236 27.77 -1.09 -5.54
C LEU A 236 26.56 -1.78 -6.19
N ARG A 237 26.69 -3.00 -6.73
CA ARG A 237 25.58 -3.77 -7.31
C ARG A 237 24.72 -4.45 -6.24
N ILE A 238 25.34 -5.04 -5.22
CA ILE A 238 24.63 -5.71 -4.11
C ILE A 238 23.84 -4.68 -3.27
N GLY A 239 24.35 -3.46 -3.14
CA GLY A 239 23.69 -2.38 -2.43
C GLY A 239 23.75 -2.49 -0.91
N ARG A 240 24.57 -3.40 -0.38
CA ARG A 240 24.83 -3.61 1.05
C ARG A 240 26.32 -3.48 1.34
N ILE A 241 26.66 -3.07 2.55
CA ILE A 241 28.04 -2.98 3.05
C ILE A 241 28.21 -3.83 4.32
N PRO A 242 29.44 -4.24 4.64
CA PRO A 242 29.80 -4.82 5.92
C PRO A 242 29.48 -3.89 7.10
N PRO A 243 28.89 -4.39 8.20
CA PRO A 243 28.70 -3.63 9.43
C PRO A 243 29.97 -2.98 9.94
N ILE A 244 31.11 -3.66 9.83
CA ILE A 244 32.40 -3.14 10.33
C ILE A 244 32.83 -1.85 9.62
N TRP A 245 32.38 -1.61 8.38
CA TRP A 245 32.65 -0.34 7.69
C TRP A 245 31.88 0.84 8.28
N LEU A 246 30.74 0.58 8.93
CA LEU A 246 30.01 1.62 9.66
C LEU A 246 30.83 2.09 10.86
N GLU A 247 31.31 1.13 11.64
CA GLU A 247 32.15 1.39 12.82
C GLU A 247 33.38 2.21 12.44
N TRP A 248 34.02 1.90 11.30
CA TRP A 248 35.24 2.57 10.88
C TRP A 248 35.05 3.92 10.19
N HIS A 249 33.96 4.12 9.44
CA HIS A 249 33.86 5.25 8.50
C HIS A 249 32.65 6.16 8.71
N GLN A 250 31.63 5.74 9.48
CA GLN A 250 30.38 6.50 9.59
C GLN A 250 30.58 7.91 10.16
N GLN A 251 31.39 8.08 11.20
CA GLN A 251 31.57 9.37 11.87
C GLN A 251 32.19 10.41 10.93
N GLU A 252 33.25 10.04 10.22
CA GLU A 252 33.93 10.90 9.25
C GLU A 252 33.01 11.27 8.09
N LEU A 253 32.33 10.28 7.50
CA LEU A 253 31.44 10.51 6.36
C LEU A 253 30.22 11.35 6.77
N TYR A 254 29.70 11.17 7.98
CA TYR A 254 28.60 12.00 8.48
C TYR A 254 29.03 13.47 8.58
N ALA A 255 30.16 13.76 9.24
CA ALA A 255 30.69 15.11 9.34
C ALA A 255 30.94 15.76 7.97
N ARG A 256 31.37 14.98 6.98
CA ARG A 256 31.61 15.47 5.62
C ARG A 256 30.34 15.90 4.88
N TYR A 257 29.21 15.23 5.13
CA TYR A 257 27.97 15.41 4.36
C TYR A 257 26.78 15.90 5.18
N GLU A 258 26.99 16.34 6.42
CA GLU A 258 25.92 16.75 7.34
C GLU A 258 25.03 17.87 6.78
N PHE A 259 25.55 18.73 5.91
CA PHE A 259 24.79 19.82 5.28
C PHE A 259 24.09 19.43 3.98
N SER A 260 24.18 18.16 3.55
CA SER A 260 23.52 17.67 2.34
C SER A 260 22.24 16.90 2.69
N ASP A 261 21.07 17.45 2.35
CA ASP A 261 19.78 16.84 2.68
C ASP A 261 19.62 15.38 2.23
N PRO A 262 20.00 14.99 0.99
CA PRO A 262 19.93 13.59 0.59
C PRO A 262 20.82 12.66 1.41
N HIS A 263 22.00 13.13 1.84
CA HIS A 263 22.90 12.35 2.69
C HIS A 263 22.36 12.24 4.10
N ARG A 264 21.78 13.30 4.68
CA ARG A 264 21.13 13.25 6.00
C ARG A 264 20.03 12.20 6.06
N SER A 265 19.14 12.18 5.07
CA SER A 265 18.09 11.16 4.98
C SER A 265 18.67 9.75 4.86
N ALA A 266 19.71 9.57 4.04
CA ALA A 266 20.39 8.28 3.91
C ALA A 266 21.10 7.83 5.20
N PHE A 267 21.72 8.75 5.94
CA PHE A 267 22.30 8.46 7.26
C PHE A 267 21.24 8.13 8.32
N SER A 268 20.06 8.74 8.24
CA SER A 268 18.92 8.38 9.12
C SER A 268 18.45 6.94 8.87
N GLU A 269 18.34 6.52 7.60
CA GLU A 269 18.07 5.11 7.25
C GLU A 269 19.17 4.19 7.77
N LEU A 270 20.44 4.58 7.59
CA LEU A 270 21.60 3.82 8.06
C LEU A 270 21.61 3.65 9.58
N GLY A 271 21.27 4.72 10.31
CA GLY A 271 21.18 4.71 11.76
C GLY A 271 20.08 3.77 12.27
N ARG A 272 18.94 3.67 11.56
CA ARG A 272 17.90 2.68 11.88
C ARG A 272 18.40 1.24 11.70
N ALA A 273 19.06 0.96 10.58
CA ALA A 273 19.66 -0.35 10.32
C ALA A 273 20.72 -0.73 11.37
N ALA A 274 21.59 0.21 11.73
CA ALA A 274 22.62 0.02 12.75
C ALA A 274 22.01 -0.25 14.14
N ARG A 275 20.95 0.47 14.52
CA ARG A 275 20.22 0.21 15.77
C ARG A 275 19.59 -1.18 15.79
N GLY A 276 18.94 -1.60 14.69
CA GLY A 276 18.37 -2.94 14.58
C GLY A 276 19.42 -4.04 14.78
N LEU A 277 20.61 -3.85 14.22
CA LEU A 277 21.75 -4.76 14.39
C LEU A 277 22.24 -4.81 15.85
N MET A 278 22.44 -3.65 16.48
CA MET A 278 22.97 -3.56 17.85
C MET A 278 21.96 -4.07 18.89
N ASN A 279 20.68 -3.79 18.69
CA ASN A 279 19.62 -4.09 19.65
C ASN A 279 18.96 -5.46 19.46
N ALA A 280 19.38 -6.27 18.50
CA ALA A 280 18.77 -7.58 18.22
C ALA A 280 18.53 -8.44 19.48
N PRO A 281 19.49 -8.59 20.43
CA PRO A 281 19.25 -9.33 21.66
C PRO A 281 18.17 -8.74 22.57
N ALA A 282 17.99 -7.42 22.56
CA ALA A 282 17.02 -6.72 23.42
C ALA A 282 15.57 -6.80 22.89
N MET A 283 15.37 -7.30 21.67
CA MET A 283 14.05 -7.39 21.05
C MET A 283 13.20 -8.56 21.57
N PHE A 284 13.76 -9.45 22.39
CA PHE A 284 13.08 -10.65 22.89
C PHE A 284 12.22 -10.37 24.14
N LYS A 285 11.34 -9.36 24.06
CA LYS A 285 10.26 -9.10 25.04
C LYS A 285 9.09 -10.06 24.78
N VAL A 286 9.28 -11.34 25.09
CA VAL A 286 8.35 -12.44 24.76
C VAL A 286 7.58 -12.99 25.96
N VAL A 287 7.91 -12.56 27.17
CA VAL A 287 7.23 -13.02 28.39
C VAL A 287 6.04 -12.09 28.65
N ALA A 288 4.83 -12.64 28.51
CA ALA A 288 3.61 -11.88 28.72
C ALA A 288 3.52 -11.35 30.16
N PRO A 289 3.02 -10.12 30.35
CA PRO A 289 2.86 -9.54 31.68
C PRO A 289 1.68 -10.17 32.44
N PRO A 290 1.61 -10.00 33.77
CA PRO A 290 0.48 -10.48 34.56
C PRO A 290 -0.84 -9.75 34.25
N ARG A 291 -0.76 -8.56 33.65
CA ARG A 291 -1.91 -7.72 33.23
C ARG A 291 -1.57 -6.94 31.98
N GLU A 292 -2.57 -6.61 31.17
CA GLU A 292 -2.41 -5.92 29.88
C GLU A 292 -1.81 -4.51 29.99
N ASP A 293 -1.99 -3.84 31.12
CA ASP A 293 -1.51 -2.47 31.40
C ASP A 293 0.01 -2.40 31.68
N ARG A 294 0.68 -3.55 31.77
CA ARG A 294 2.11 -3.66 32.11
C ARG A 294 2.95 -3.95 30.87
N PRO A 295 4.21 -3.46 30.81
CA PRO A 295 5.11 -3.80 29.73
C PRO A 295 5.43 -5.30 29.74
N TRP A 296 5.61 -5.87 28.56
CA TRP A 296 6.10 -7.24 28.41
C TRP A 296 7.53 -7.35 28.92
N TYR A 297 7.84 -8.49 29.52
CA TYR A 297 9.16 -8.75 30.09
C TYR A 297 10.10 -9.34 29.03
N HIS A 298 11.34 -8.91 29.11
CA HIS A 298 12.43 -9.52 28.37
C HIS A 298 12.79 -10.89 28.99
N ILE A 299 13.27 -11.84 28.18
CA ILE A 299 13.65 -13.19 28.66
C ILE A 299 14.67 -13.12 29.80
N SER A 300 15.59 -12.16 29.75
CA SER A 300 16.63 -11.95 30.78
C SER A 300 16.19 -11.11 31.98
N ASP A 301 14.94 -10.62 32.05
CA ASP A 301 14.51 -9.80 33.18
C ASP A 301 14.33 -10.67 34.45
N ASP A 302 14.68 -10.12 35.61
CA ASP A 302 14.49 -10.77 36.91
C ASP A 302 13.01 -10.75 37.32
N TYR A 303 12.23 -11.64 36.71
CA TYR A 303 10.82 -11.86 36.96
C TYR A 303 10.58 -13.34 37.30
N PRO A 304 9.84 -13.69 38.37
CA PRO A 304 9.74 -15.08 38.86
C PRO A 304 9.30 -16.11 37.81
N ARG A 305 8.47 -15.72 36.84
CA ARG A 305 8.05 -16.62 35.75
C ARG A 305 8.97 -16.57 34.51
N ALA A 306 9.79 -15.52 34.35
CA ALA A 306 10.83 -15.50 33.32
C ALA A 306 12.01 -16.42 33.68
N ALA A 307 12.24 -16.66 34.99
CA ALA A 307 13.25 -17.57 35.50
C ALA A 307 13.13 -19.02 34.97
N GLU A 308 11.92 -19.47 34.59
CA GLU A 308 11.70 -20.80 33.99
C GLU A 308 12.16 -20.86 32.52
N VAL A 309 12.13 -19.73 31.81
CA VAL A 309 12.44 -19.61 30.38
C VAL A 309 13.93 -19.38 30.15
N GLN A 310 14.57 -18.62 31.03
CA GLN A 310 15.97 -18.20 30.88
C GLN A 310 16.94 -19.39 30.71
N PRO A 311 16.87 -20.49 31.48
CA PRO A 311 17.76 -21.65 31.26
C PRO A 311 17.59 -22.29 29.88
N ILE A 312 16.38 -22.26 29.33
CA ILE A 312 16.07 -22.85 28.02
C ILE A 312 16.62 -21.94 26.91
N ALA A 313 16.50 -20.62 27.06
CA ALA A 313 17.10 -19.67 26.13
C ALA A 313 18.64 -19.73 26.16
N LEU A 314 19.25 -19.89 27.34
CA LEU A 314 20.69 -20.11 27.47
C LEU A 314 21.13 -21.42 26.80
N ALA A 315 20.38 -22.51 26.98
CA ALA A 315 20.63 -23.79 26.31
C ALA A 315 20.51 -23.68 24.79
N LEU A 316 19.53 -22.93 24.27
CA LEU A 316 19.41 -22.64 22.85
C LEU A 316 20.67 -21.93 22.33
N GLY A 317 21.11 -20.89 23.04
CA GLY A 317 22.32 -20.15 22.67
C GLY A 317 23.59 -21.00 22.72
N GLU A 318 23.72 -21.88 23.70
CA GLU A 318 24.84 -22.81 23.81
C GLU A 318 24.87 -23.82 22.65
N ALA A 319 23.73 -24.48 22.38
CA ALA A 319 23.60 -25.39 21.23
C ALA A 319 23.92 -24.68 19.91
N TRP A 320 23.46 -23.43 19.76
CA TRP A 320 23.72 -22.62 18.57
C TRP A 320 25.21 -22.33 18.38
N ARG A 321 25.92 -21.93 19.45
CA ARG A 321 27.37 -21.70 19.41
C ARG A 321 28.14 -22.97 19.04
N ASN A 322 27.66 -24.12 19.49
CA ASN A 322 28.24 -25.43 19.21
C ASN A 322 27.84 -26.02 17.84
N HIS A 323 27.02 -25.32 17.04
CA HIS A 323 26.42 -25.85 15.81
C HIS A 323 25.62 -27.16 16.01
N ASP A 324 25.06 -27.35 17.20
CA ASP A 324 24.18 -28.47 17.54
C ASP A 324 22.73 -28.13 17.17
N ALA A 325 22.33 -28.55 15.98
CA ALA A 325 20.98 -28.30 15.49
C ALA A 325 19.91 -29.05 16.29
N GLU A 326 20.21 -30.25 16.83
CA GLU A 326 19.25 -31.02 17.62
C GLU A 326 18.96 -30.32 18.96
N GLY A 327 20.02 -29.83 19.63
CA GLY A 327 19.88 -29.01 20.84
C GLY A 327 19.09 -27.73 20.61
N VAL A 328 19.32 -27.02 19.50
CA VAL A 328 18.53 -25.83 19.14
C VAL A 328 17.07 -26.18 18.91
N ASN A 329 16.78 -27.25 18.17
CA ASN A 329 15.40 -27.68 17.88
C ASN A 329 14.66 -28.08 19.16
N ALA A 330 15.32 -28.81 20.07
CA ALA A 330 14.75 -29.20 21.35
C ALA A 330 14.43 -27.97 22.23
N ALA A 331 15.35 -27.00 22.32
CA ALA A 331 15.13 -25.77 23.07
C ALA A 331 14.02 -24.91 22.45
N ALA A 332 13.95 -24.83 21.12
CA ALA A 332 12.92 -24.10 20.40
C ALA A 332 11.50 -24.65 20.69
N ILE A 333 11.34 -25.98 20.67
CA ILE A 333 10.07 -26.64 21.04
C ILE A 333 9.69 -26.30 22.48
N ARG A 334 10.64 -26.40 23.42
CA ARG A 334 10.39 -26.12 24.84
C ARG A 334 10.01 -24.67 25.11
N LEU A 335 10.64 -23.71 24.43
CA LEU A 335 10.24 -22.30 24.50
C LEU A 335 8.83 -22.09 23.97
N ALA A 336 8.48 -22.76 22.86
CA ALA A 336 7.15 -22.68 22.25
C ALA A 336 6.05 -23.23 23.17
N GLU A 337 6.36 -24.25 23.97
CA GLU A 337 5.43 -24.85 24.94
C GLU A 337 5.24 -23.98 26.19
N ILE A 338 6.31 -23.36 26.71
CA ILE A 338 6.27 -22.69 28.02
C ILE A 338 5.80 -21.24 27.92
N LEU A 339 6.26 -20.47 26.93
CA LEU A 339 5.96 -19.03 26.84
C LEU A 339 4.45 -18.70 26.85
N PRO A 340 3.59 -19.44 26.13
CA PRO A 340 2.14 -19.21 26.18
C PRO A 340 1.50 -19.53 27.55
N THR A 341 2.13 -20.35 28.39
CA THR A 341 1.55 -20.83 29.66
C THR A 341 1.81 -19.89 30.83
N ILE A 342 2.88 -19.10 30.78
CA ILE A 342 3.31 -18.20 31.86
C ILE A 342 2.24 -17.17 32.25
N ASN A 343 1.43 -16.69 31.29
CA ASN A 343 0.28 -15.81 31.52
C ASN A 343 -0.76 -16.01 30.42
N ALA A 344 -1.34 -17.21 30.35
CA ALA A 344 -2.24 -17.62 29.27
C ALA A 344 -3.47 -16.71 29.09
N GLU A 345 -3.91 -16.00 30.13
CA GLU A 345 -5.03 -15.05 30.04
C GLU A 345 -4.69 -13.80 29.21
N VAL A 346 -3.45 -13.32 29.29
CA VAL A 346 -2.96 -12.12 28.58
C VAL A 346 -2.29 -12.49 27.25
N TYR A 347 -1.79 -13.72 27.13
CA TYR A 347 -1.07 -14.18 25.95
C TYR A 347 -2.03 -14.29 24.74
N PRO A 348 -1.76 -13.60 23.62
CA PRO A 348 -2.74 -13.47 22.55
C PRO A 348 -2.84 -14.75 21.72
N ASP A 349 -3.97 -15.47 21.70
CA ASP A 349 -4.03 -16.72 20.93
C ASP A 349 -4.44 -16.51 19.45
N THR A 350 -5.72 -16.18 19.21
CA THR A 350 -6.28 -15.99 17.87
C THR A 350 -5.53 -14.95 17.02
N ARG A 351 -5.03 -13.87 17.65
CA ARG A 351 -4.33 -12.78 16.96
C ARG A 351 -3.02 -13.25 16.32
N ARG A 352 -2.25 -14.11 16.99
CA ARG A 352 -1.00 -14.68 16.44
C ARG A 352 -1.28 -15.49 15.18
N SER A 353 -2.33 -16.31 15.23
CA SER A 353 -2.79 -17.12 14.10
C SER A 353 -3.26 -16.27 12.92
N LEU A 354 -3.98 -15.18 13.18
CA LEU A 354 -4.40 -14.23 12.14
C LEU A 354 -3.22 -13.51 11.50
N GLU A 355 -2.21 -13.12 12.29
CA GLU A 355 -1.00 -12.48 11.76
C GLU A 355 -0.15 -13.45 10.93
N MET A 356 -0.03 -14.71 11.37
CA MET A 356 0.60 -15.78 10.59
C MET A 356 -0.13 -15.98 9.25
N LEU A 357 -1.47 -16.01 9.28
CA LEU A 357 -2.28 -16.13 8.08
C LEU A 357 -2.10 -14.93 7.15
N TYR A 358 -2.04 -13.71 7.69
CA TYR A 358 -1.80 -12.48 6.93
C TYR A 358 -0.45 -12.52 6.20
N ASN A 359 0.63 -12.89 6.90
CA ASN A 359 1.97 -13.01 6.32
C ASN A 359 2.03 -14.08 5.23
N ARG A 360 1.42 -15.25 5.47
CA ARG A 360 1.40 -16.37 4.49
C ARG A 360 0.53 -16.07 3.27
N ALA A 361 -0.62 -15.44 3.47
CA ALA A 361 -1.56 -15.15 2.39
C ALA A 361 -0.97 -14.14 1.39
N ASN A 362 -0.12 -13.23 1.85
CA ASN A 362 0.52 -12.19 1.05
C ASN A 362 -0.47 -11.52 0.05
N ALA A 363 -1.63 -11.14 0.59
CA ALA A 363 -2.83 -10.86 -0.18
C ALA A 363 -2.66 -9.71 -1.18
N PHE A 364 -1.82 -8.73 -0.88
CA PHE A 364 -1.59 -7.58 -1.78
C PHE A 364 -0.72 -7.94 -2.98
N VAL A 365 0.30 -8.80 -2.81
CA VAL A 365 1.18 -9.23 -3.90
C VAL A 365 0.42 -10.12 -4.88
N TRP A 366 -0.26 -11.15 -4.36
CA TRP A 366 -1.13 -11.98 -5.20
C TRP A 366 -2.30 -11.17 -5.78
N GLY A 367 -2.84 -10.24 -5.00
CA GLY A 367 -3.91 -9.34 -5.41
C GLY A 367 -3.59 -8.58 -6.69
N TYR A 368 -2.41 -7.92 -6.78
CA TYR A 368 -2.07 -7.17 -7.98
C TYR A 368 -1.88 -8.06 -9.21
N TRP A 369 -1.32 -9.28 -9.06
CA TRP A 369 -1.20 -10.23 -10.17
C TRP A 369 -2.57 -10.70 -10.67
N ILE A 370 -3.51 -11.01 -9.77
CA ILE A 370 -4.87 -11.40 -10.15
C ILE A 370 -5.61 -10.21 -10.79
N TYR A 371 -5.41 -8.99 -10.30
CA TYR A 371 -5.92 -7.78 -10.95
C TYR A 371 -5.36 -7.60 -12.36
N ALA A 372 -4.05 -7.80 -12.57
CA ALA A 372 -3.42 -7.72 -13.88
C ALA A 372 -3.99 -8.76 -14.85
N LEU A 373 -4.11 -10.01 -14.40
CA LEU A 373 -4.68 -11.09 -15.21
C LEU A 373 -6.15 -10.85 -15.52
N SER A 374 -6.93 -10.36 -14.57
CA SER A 374 -8.31 -9.92 -14.78
C SER A 374 -8.40 -8.82 -15.82
N PHE A 375 -7.52 -7.79 -15.72
CA PHE A 375 -7.48 -6.67 -16.65
C PHE A 375 -7.22 -7.15 -18.08
N VAL A 376 -6.16 -7.94 -18.30
CA VAL A 376 -5.83 -8.50 -19.61
C VAL A 376 -6.98 -9.37 -20.14
N THR A 377 -7.56 -10.22 -19.30
CA THR A 377 -8.66 -11.11 -19.69
C THR A 377 -9.91 -10.30 -20.09
N LEU A 378 -10.25 -9.25 -19.35
CA LEU A 378 -11.39 -8.38 -19.67
C LEU A 378 -11.16 -7.55 -20.95
N LEU A 379 -9.92 -7.11 -21.21
CA LEU A 379 -9.57 -6.47 -22.48
C LEU A 379 -9.70 -7.44 -23.66
N LEU A 380 -9.20 -8.67 -23.53
CA LEU A 380 -9.36 -9.70 -24.55
C LEU A 380 -10.83 -10.08 -24.76
N ALA A 381 -11.61 -10.16 -23.68
CA ALA A 381 -13.04 -10.40 -23.73
C ALA A 381 -13.80 -9.29 -24.48
N PHE A 382 -13.30 -8.05 -24.39
CA PHE A 382 -13.84 -6.91 -25.11
C PHE A 382 -13.51 -6.96 -26.61
N GLY A 383 -12.27 -7.30 -26.97
CA GLY A 383 -11.85 -7.44 -28.36
C GLY A 383 -12.46 -8.65 -29.08
N THR A 384 -12.49 -9.81 -28.43
CA THR A 384 -12.96 -11.08 -29.03
C THR A 384 -14.45 -11.36 -28.88
N GLN A 385 -15.14 -10.60 -28.01
CA GLN A 385 -16.55 -10.77 -27.65
C GLN A 385 -16.94 -12.14 -27.06
N ARG A 386 -15.98 -13.02 -26.76
CA ARG A 386 -16.22 -14.35 -26.17
C ARG A 386 -16.79 -14.26 -24.76
N SER A 387 -17.90 -14.96 -24.49
CA SER A 387 -18.58 -14.97 -23.18
C SER A 387 -17.74 -15.62 -22.08
N THR A 388 -16.98 -16.67 -22.41
CA THR A 388 -16.10 -17.37 -21.47
C THR A 388 -15.04 -16.45 -20.89
N LEU A 389 -14.40 -15.63 -21.72
CA LEU A 389 -13.41 -14.64 -21.27
C LEU A 389 -14.05 -13.54 -20.40
N LYS A 390 -15.30 -13.13 -20.70
CA LYS A 390 -16.02 -12.17 -19.85
C LYS A 390 -16.26 -12.73 -18.45
N VAL A 391 -16.70 -14.00 -18.36
CA VAL A 391 -16.96 -14.68 -17.09
C VAL A 391 -15.66 -14.91 -16.32
N LEU A 392 -14.60 -15.40 -16.99
CA LEU A 392 -13.30 -15.64 -16.38
C LEU A 392 -12.69 -14.34 -15.83
N GLY A 393 -12.65 -13.28 -16.65
CA GLY A 393 -12.13 -11.98 -16.24
C GLY A 393 -12.91 -11.38 -15.07
N MET A 394 -14.23 -11.60 -15.03
CA MET A 394 -15.09 -11.18 -13.92
C MET A 394 -14.82 -11.98 -12.65
N ALA A 395 -14.70 -13.30 -12.76
CA ALA A 395 -14.39 -14.17 -11.62
C ALA A 395 -13.03 -13.80 -11.01
N MET A 396 -12.02 -13.53 -11.86
CA MET A 396 -10.71 -13.04 -11.42
C MET A 396 -10.81 -11.66 -10.77
N LEU A 397 -11.62 -10.74 -11.30
CA LEU A 397 -11.81 -9.42 -10.69
C LEU A 397 -12.41 -9.54 -9.28
N LEU A 398 -13.47 -10.35 -9.14
CA LEU A 398 -14.11 -10.58 -7.84
C LEU A 398 -13.16 -11.29 -6.86
N GLY A 399 -12.37 -12.26 -7.34
CA GLY A 399 -11.32 -12.90 -6.56
C GLY A 399 -10.24 -11.91 -6.10
N ALA A 400 -9.78 -11.02 -6.99
CA ALA A 400 -8.79 -9.99 -6.67
C ALA A 400 -9.32 -9.01 -5.62
N VAL A 401 -10.54 -8.48 -5.81
CA VAL A 401 -11.17 -7.57 -4.83
C VAL A 401 -11.41 -8.29 -3.51
N GLY A 402 -11.82 -9.55 -3.53
CA GLY A 402 -12.02 -10.37 -2.33
C GLY A 402 -10.73 -10.60 -1.55
N LEU A 403 -9.65 -10.99 -2.24
CA LEU A 403 -8.33 -11.18 -1.61
C LEU A 403 -7.78 -9.84 -1.08
N HIS A 404 -7.96 -8.77 -1.83
CA HIS A 404 -7.54 -7.43 -1.41
C HIS A 404 -8.32 -6.96 -0.17
N ALA A 405 -9.65 -7.12 -0.16
CA ALA A 405 -10.48 -6.83 1.01
C ALA A 405 -10.08 -7.69 2.21
N PHE A 406 -9.82 -8.98 2.01
CA PHE A 406 -9.32 -9.88 3.05
C PHE A 406 -8.02 -9.37 3.66
N GLY A 407 -7.02 -9.03 2.85
CA GLY A 407 -5.76 -8.45 3.32
C GLY A 407 -5.95 -7.14 4.08
N PHE A 408 -6.81 -6.26 3.59
CA PHE A 408 -7.13 -4.99 4.26
C PHE A 408 -7.81 -5.20 5.62
N VAL A 409 -8.79 -6.11 5.69
CA VAL A 409 -9.52 -6.44 6.93
C VAL A 409 -8.60 -7.09 7.96
N LEU A 410 -7.79 -8.08 7.56
CA LEU A 410 -6.80 -8.67 8.46
C LEU A 410 -5.85 -7.61 8.99
N ARG A 411 -5.38 -6.70 8.12
CA ARG A 411 -4.52 -5.58 8.55
C ARG A 411 -5.21 -4.70 9.60
N CYS A 412 -6.50 -4.38 9.44
CA CYS A 412 -7.26 -3.61 10.44
C CYS A 412 -7.35 -4.34 11.79
N ILE A 413 -7.61 -5.65 11.77
CA ILE A 413 -7.70 -6.47 13.00
C ILE A 413 -6.33 -6.55 13.68
N ILE A 414 -5.29 -6.84 12.91
CA ILE A 414 -3.91 -6.99 13.39
C ILE A 414 -3.39 -5.66 13.96
N ALA A 415 -3.69 -4.55 13.30
CA ALA A 415 -3.29 -3.21 13.73
C ALA A 415 -4.16 -2.65 14.87
N GLU A 416 -5.27 -3.31 15.25
CA GLU A 416 -6.27 -2.83 16.23
C GLU A 416 -6.87 -1.47 15.88
N ARG A 417 -6.81 -1.09 14.60
CA ARG A 417 -7.28 0.21 14.12
C ARG A 417 -7.69 0.13 12.66
N PHE A 418 -8.38 1.16 12.21
CA PHE A 418 -8.70 1.28 10.80
C PHE A 418 -7.44 1.65 10.00
N ALA A 419 -7.00 0.75 9.12
CA ALA A 419 -5.71 0.80 8.45
C ALA A 419 -5.72 1.76 7.23
N ILE A 420 -5.81 3.07 7.50
CA ILE A 420 -5.81 4.16 6.50
C ILE A 420 -4.84 5.32 6.83
N GLN A 421 -3.92 5.11 7.76
CA GLN A 421 -3.24 6.21 8.47
C GLN A 421 -1.88 6.57 7.91
N ASN A 422 -1.18 5.61 7.31
CA ASN A 422 0.09 5.84 6.63
C ASN A 422 -0.09 5.76 5.11
N GLN A 423 0.95 6.17 4.38
CA GLN A 423 0.94 6.20 2.92
C GLN A 423 0.65 4.81 2.30
N PHE A 424 1.22 3.73 2.82
CA PHE A 424 0.93 2.38 2.32
C PHE A 424 -0.54 1.99 2.52
N GLU A 425 -1.06 2.20 3.73
CA GLU A 425 -2.45 1.94 4.12
C GLU A 425 -3.47 2.76 3.33
N SER A 426 -3.17 4.04 3.10
CA SER A 426 -4.03 4.88 2.28
C SER A 426 -4.04 4.44 0.82
N MET A 427 -2.93 3.93 0.27
CA MET A 427 -2.89 3.43 -1.12
C MET A 427 -3.67 2.12 -1.33
N ILE A 428 -3.55 1.16 -0.40
CA ILE A 428 -4.40 -0.03 -0.43
C ILE A 428 -5.88 0.38 -0.25
N GLY A 429 -6.16 1.40 0.56
CA GLY A 429 -7.50 1.99 0.70
C GLY A 429 -8.03 2.60 -0.61
N VAL A 430 -7.25 3.47 -1.27
CA VAL A 430 -7.63 4.13 -2.56
C VAL A 430 -8.05 3.10 -3.60
N SER A 431 -7.24 2.06 -3.75
CA SER A 431 -7.48 1.01 -4.74
C SER A 431 -8.64 0.09 -4.37
N LEU A 432 -8.81 -0.25 -3.09
CA LEU A 432 -9.93 -1.06 -2.63
C LEU A 432 -11.26 -0.32 -2.77
N PHE A 433 -11.37 0.87 -2.19
CA PHE A 433 -12.60 1.67 -2.21
C PHE A 433 -12.94 2.12 -3.63
N GLY A 434 -11.94 2.49 -4.44
CA GLY A 434 -12.11 2.73 -5.87
C GLY A 434 -12.67 1.50 -6.60
N SER A 435 -12.05 0.34 -6.43
CA SER A 435 -12.49 -0.91 -7.07
C SER A 435 -13.92 -1.29 -6.69
N LEU A 436 -14.30 -1.13 -5.42
CA LEU A 436 -15.66 -1.39 -4.94
C LEU A 436 -16.67 -0.42 -5.53
N ALA A 437 -16.34 0.88 -5.60
CA ALA A 437 -17.19 1.87 -6.23
C ALA A 437 -17.38 1.55 -7.73
N ALA A 438 -16.32 1.16 -8.43
CA ALA A 438 -16.39 0.73 -9.83
C ALA A 438 -17.19 -0.57 -10.02
N LEU A 439 -17.04 -1.57 -9.16
CA LEU A 439 -17.85 -2.79 -9.19
C LEU A 439 -19.33 -2.48 -8.97
N GLY A 440 -19.65 -1.57 -8.05
CA GLY A 440 -21.00 -1.07 -7.88
C GLY A 440 -21.50 -0.41 -9.17
N LEU A 441 -20.74 0.52 -9.75
CA LEU A 441 -21.11 1.22 -10.98
C LEU A 441 -21.31 0.24 -12.14
N MET A 442 -20.46 -0.78 -12.23
CA MET A 442 -20.59 -1.89 -13.17
C MET A 442 -21.91 -2.63 -13.00
N ALA A 443 -22.28 -2.99 -11.77
CA ALA A 443 -23.54 -3.68 -11.48
C ALA A 443 -24.75 -2.81 -11.81
N TRP A 444 -24.69 -1.51 -11.50
CA TRP A 444 -25.78 -0.56 -11.75
C TRP A 444 -25.95 -0.26 -13.24
N ARG A 445 -24.85 0.05 -13.95
CA ARG A 445 -24.88 0.42 -15.38
C ARG A 445 -24.83 -0.79 -16.31
N ARG A 446 -24.55 -1.98 -15.78
CA ARG A 446 -24.32 -3.23 -16.55
C ARG A 446 -23.25 -3.07 -17.63
N GLN A 447 -22.18 -2.35 -17.31
CA GLN A 447 -21.08 -2.03 -18.22
C GLN A 447 -19.76 -2.60 -17.70
N LEU A 448 -19.19 -3.57 -18.42
CA LEU A 448 -17.93 -4.23 -18.06
C LEU A 448 -16.71 -3.30 -18.08
N LEU A 449 -16.82 -2.14 -18.74
CA LEU A 449 -15.75 -1.13 -18.80
C LEU A 449 -15.32 -0.64 -17.42
N PHE A 450 -16.28 -0.52 -16.49
CA PHE A 450 -15.97 -0.18 -15.09
C PHE A 450 -15.16 -1.28 -14.40
N GLY A 451 -15.45 -2.55 -14.70
CA GLY A 451 -14.69 -3.69 -14.18
C GLY A 451 -13.25 -3.73 -14.72
N ALA A 452 -13.07 -3.48 -16.02
CA ALA A 452 -11.73 -3.39 -16.62
C ALA A 452 -10.93 -2.21 -16.05
N ALA A 453 -11.58 -1.04 -15.85
CA ALA A 453 -10.94 0.11 -15.22
C ALA A 453 -10.60 -0.14 -13.75
N ALA A 454 -11.47 -0.83 -13.00
CA ALA A 454 -11.19 -1.27 -11.64
C ALA A 454 -9.99 -2.22 -11.58
N ALA A 455 -9.91 -3.18 -12.50
CA ALA A 455 -8.81 -4.13 -12.57
C ALA A 455 -7.47 -3.42 -12.83
N ALA A 456 -7.44 -2.48 -13.78
CA ALA A 456 -6.26 -1.67 -14.06
C ALA A 456 -5.88 -0.76 -12.89
N ALA A 457 -6.85 -0.08 -12.25
CA ALA A 457 -6.59 0.76 -11.09
C ALA A 457 -6.05 -0.05 -9.90
N GLY A 458 -6.68 -1.19 -9.60
CA GLY A 458 -6.27 -2.11 -8.55
C GLY A 458 -4.84 -2.61 -8.79
N PHE A 459 -4.52 -3.04 -10.01
CA PHE A 459 -3.17 -3.44 -10.38
C PHE A 459 -2.15 -2.32 -10.19
N LEU A 460 -2.35 -1.16 -10.84
CA LEU A 460 -1.38 -0.06 -10.86
C LEU A 460 -1.10 0.50 -9.46
N VAL A 461 -2.15 0.63 -8.63
CA VAL A 461 -1.98 1.16 -7.28
C VAL A 461 -1.37 0.14 -6.33
N LEU A 462 -1.79 -1.14 -6.37
CA LEU A 462 -1.20 -2.16 -5.48
C LEU A 462 0.26 -2.43 -5.80
N ILE A 463 0.62 -2.59 -7.08
CA ILE A 463 2.02 -2.81 -7.45
C ILE A 463 2.89 -1.63 -7.00
N THR A 464 2.38 -0.40 -7.12
CA THR A 464 3.10 0.78 -6.62
C THR A 464 3.21 0.74 -5.09
N ALA A 465 2.13 0.38 -4.37
CA ALA A 465 2.15 0.28 -2.91
C ALA A 465 3.15 -0.77 -2.40
N THR A 466 3.25 -1.93 -3.06
CA THR A 466 4.10 -3.04 -2.62
C THR A 466 5.55 -2.90 -3.10
N GLU A 467 5.75 -2.57 -4.38
CA GLU A 467 7.09 -2.60 -5.02
C GLU A 467 7.84 -1.27 -4.89
N ALA A 468 7.14 -0.13 -4.84
CA ALA A 468 7.81 1.17 -4.70
C ALA A 468 8.31 1.45 -3.27
N ARG A 469 8.20 0.47 -2.35
CA ARG A 469 8.67 0.51 -0.95
C ARG A 469 8.26 1.77 -0.22
N ILE A 470 6.97 2.06 -0.33
CA ILE A 470 6.36 3.23 0.25
C ILE A 470 6.41 3.11 1.78
N PRO A 471 6.71 4.19 2.53
CA PRO A 471 6.71 4.16 3.98
C PRO A 471 5.38 3.63 4.56
N GLY A 472 5.46 2.87 5.66
CA GLY A 472 4.28 2.34 6.35
C GLY A 472 3.85 0.92 5.98
N GLN A 473 4.67 0.16 5.22
CA GLN A 473 4.41 -1.27 5.00
C GLN A 473 4.37 -2.07 6.31
N VAL A 474 5.27 -1.74 7.24
CA VAL A 474 5.31 -2.23 8.62
C VAL A 474 4.11 -1.69 9.41
N ILE A 475 3.43 -2.55 10.16
CA ILE A 475 2.28 -2.16 10.97
C ILE A 475 2.80 -1.55 12.29
N GLY A 476 2.90 -0.23 12.32
CA GLY A 476 3.26 0.55 13.51
C GLY A 476 2.07 1.16 14.26
N ARG A 477 2.35 1.77 15.42
CA ARG A 477 1.37 2.51 16.24
C ARG A 477 0.76 3.68 15.49
N GLU A 478 -0.48 3.97 15.84
CA GLU A 478 -1.20 5.18 15.45
C GLU A 478 -0.54 6.41 16.08
N ALA A 479 -0.27 7.44 15.28
CA ALA A 479 0.14 8.73 15.84
C ALA A 479 -1.02 9.30 16.68
N ALA A 480 -0.73 9.73 17.91
CA ALA A 480 -1.72 10.07 18.94
C ALA A 480 -2.81 11.05 18.47
N ILE A 481 -2.49 11.95 17.53
CA ILE A 481 -3.42 12.93 16.96
C ILE A 481 -4.55 12.24 16.18
N LEU A 482 -4.28 11.14 15.46
CA LEU A 482 -5.26 10.47 14.61
C LEU A 482 -6.30 9.64 15.38
N ASN A 483 -6.00 9.28 16.63
CA ASN A 483 -6.89 8.44 17.44
C ASN A 483 -8.10 9.21 18.00
N THR A 484 -8.05 10.54 17.97
CA THR A 484 -8.98 11.39 18.73
C THR A 484 -10.36 11.54 18.11
N SER A 485 -10.57 11.21 16.82
CA SER A 485 -11.86 11.51 16.18
C SER A 485 -12.32 10.50 15.13
N VAL A 486 -13.56 10.02 15.30
CA VAL A 486 -14.30 9.25 14.29
C VAL A 486 -14.48 10.07 13.00
N LEU A 487 -14.53 11.40 13.10
CA LEU A 487 -14.70 12.29 11.96
C LEU A 487 -13.52 12.22 10.99
N LEU A 488 -12.29 12.06 11.51
CA LEU A 488 -11.10 11.86 10.68
C LEU A 488 -11.20 10.57 9.85
N LYS A 489 -11.71 9.48 10.45
CA LYS A 489 -11.87 8.19 9.76
C LYS A 489 -12.84 8.32 8.58
N TYR A 490 -13.95 9.03 8.77
CA TYR A 490 -14.89 9.30 7.68
C TYR A 490 -14.31 10.23 6.61
N HIS A 491 -13.65 11.31 7.02
CA HIS A 491 -12.98 12.25 6.12
C HIS A 491 -11.97 11.54 5.21
N VAL A 492 -11.02 10.81 5.79
CA VAL A 492 -9.98 10.14 5.02
C VAL A 492 -10.61 9.08 4.12
N THR A 493 -11.53 8.25 4.61
CA THR A 493 -12.17 7.21 3.80
C THR A 493 -12.89 7.77 2.57
N ILE A 494 -13.61 8.89 2.71
CA ILE A 494 -14.32 9.49 1.57
C ILE A 494 -13.34 10.16 0.59
N VAL A 495 -12.24 10.75 1.08
CA VAL A 495 -11.18 11.29 0.23
C VAL A 495 -10.48 10.16 -0.54
N LEU A 496 -10.12 9.05 0.11
CA LEU A 496 -9.51 7.89 -0.57
C LEU A 496 -10.46 7.29 -1.62
N THR A 497 -11.76 7.23 -1.31
CA THR A 497 -12.79 6.80 -2.28
C THR A 497 -12.82 7.74 -3.49
N SER A 498 -12.76 9.05 -3.26
CA SER A 498 -12.72 10.05 -4.34
C SER A 498 -11.47 9.91 -5.22
N TYR A 499 -10.30 9.68 -4.62
CA TYR A 499 -9.05 9.45 -5.35
C TYR A 499 -9.07 8.14 -6.15
N GLY A 500 -9.70 7.10 -5.61
CA GLY A 500 -9.97 5.87 -6.33
C GLY A 500 -10.85 6.10 -7.56
N LEU A 501 -11.93 6.88 -7.41
CA LEU A 501 -12.79 7.27 -8.53
C LEU A 501 -12.06 8.13 -9.56
N ILE A 502 -11.25 9.10 -9.13
CA ILE A 502 -10.39 9.90 -10.01
C ILE A 502 -9.47 8.98 -10.84
N THR A 503 -8.87 7.97 -10.22
CA THR A 503 -8.01 6.99 -10.89
C THR A 503 -8.80 6.17 -11.93
N ILE A 504 -10.02 5.76 -11.61
CA ILE A 504 -10.91 5.07 -12.56
C ILE A 504 -11.32 5.99 -13.72
N GLY A 505 -11.58 7.27 -13.43
CA GLY A 505 -11.87 8.31 -14.43
C GLY A 505 -10.70 8.53 -15.39
N PHE A 506 -9.48 8.55 -14.86
CA PHE A 506 -8.25 8.58 -15.65
C PHE A 506 -8.13 7.38 -16.58
N ILE A 507 -8.30 6.16 -16.07
CA ILE A 507 -8.16 4.94 -16.88
C ILE A 507 -9.25 4.85 -17.96
N THR A 508 -10.49 5.19 -17.63
CA THR A 508 -11.58 5.24 -18.62
C THR A 508 -11.35 6.31 -19.67
N SER A 509 -10.77 7.45 -19.29
CA SER A 509 -10.33 8.50 -20.22
C SER A 509 -9.20 8.04 -21.13
N LEU A 510 -8.22 7.28 -20.63
CA LEU A 510 -7.17 6.67 -21.46
C LEU A 510 -7.77 5.69 -22.47
N PHE A 511 -8.71 4.83 -22.07
CA PHE A 511 -9.39 3.95 -23.02
C PHE A 511 -10.15 4.74 -24.10
N TYR A 512 -10.79 5.86 -23.74
CA TYR A 512 -11.44 6.75 -24.70
C TYR A 512 -10.42 7.35 -25.67
N LEU A 513 -9.31 7.90 -25.17
CA LEU A 513 -8.28 8.53 -25.99
C LEU A 513 -7.64 7.53 -26.96
N VAL A 514 -7.25 6.35 -26.47
CA VAL A 514 -6.70 5.27 -27.31
C VAL A 514 -7.70 4.87 -28.38
N GLY A 515 -8.97 4.65 -28.02
CA GLY A 515 -10.00 4.30 -29.00
C GLY A 515 -10.27 5.41 -30.02
N ASN A 516 -10.28 6.67 -29.60
CA ASN A 516 -10.50 7.82 -30.48
C ASN A 516 -9.32 8.05 -31.44
N TYR A 517 -8.07 7.94 -30.97
CA TYR A 517 -6.90 8.08 -31.83
C TYR A 517 -6.69 6.88 -32.75
N ALA A 518 -6.93 5.64 -32.28
CA ALA A 518 -6.90 4.45 -33.14
C ALA A 518 -7.87 4.60 -34.31
N LYS A 519 -9.08 5.12 -34.05
CA LYS A 519 -10.07 5.43 -35.09
C LYS A 519 -9.64 6.56 -36.03
N ARG A 520 -8.95 7.60 -35.52
CA ARG A 520 -8.51 8.76 -36.34
C ARG A 520 -7.32 8.43 -37.24
N PHE A 521 -6.40 7.59 -36.77
CA PHE A 521 -5.17 7.24 -37.49
C PHE A 521 -5.26 5.92 -38.27
N GLY A 522 -6.42 5.25 -38.26
CA GLY A 522 -6.60 3.99 -39.00
C GLY A 522 -5.69 2.85 -38.55
N VAL A 523 -5.15 2.91 -37.32
CA VAL A 523 -4.27 1.86 -36.78
C VAL A 523 -5.13 0.63 -36.50
N GLY A 524 -5.11 -0.31 -37.44
CA GLY A 524 -6.00 -1.49 -37.48
C GLY A 524 -6.81 -1.62 -38.77
N GLU A 525 -6.85 -0.58 -39.61
CA GLU A 525 -7.29 -0.68 -41.00
C GLU A 525 -6.05 -0.88 -41.88
N THR A 526 -5.80 -2.10 -42.36
CA THR A 526 -5.23 -2.27 -43.70
C THR A 526 -6.39 -2.06 -44.67
N PRO A 527 -6.68 -0.82 -45.11
CA PRO A 527 -7.97 -0.50 -45.72
C PRO A 527 -8.05 -1.06 -47.14
N ALA A 528 -6.92 -1.34 -47.78
CA ALA A 528 -6.86 -1.72 -49.18
C ALA A 528 -7.18 -3.21 -49.46
N LEU A 529 -6.91 -4.13 -48.51
CA LEU A 529 -7.09 -5.56 -48.74
C LEU A 529 -8.36 -6.14 -48.09
N ALA A 530 -8.77 -5.60 -46.93
CA ALA A 530 -9.99 -6.04 -46.25
C ALA A 530 -11.27 -5.43 -46.86
N ALA A 531 -11.22 -4.18 -47.34
CA ALA A 531 -12.35 -3.55 -48.04
C ALA A 531 -12.62 -4.19 -49.42
N ALA A 532 -11.61 -4.83 -50.02
CA ALA A 532 -11.76 -5.57 -51.27
C ALA A 532 -12.44 -6.93 -51.11
N LEU A 533 -12.55 -7.46 -49.88
CA LEU A 533 -13.02 -8.83 -49.60
C LEU A 533 -14.20 -8.94 -48.61
N SER A 534 -14.60 -7.84 -47.96
CA SER A 534 -15.69 -7.84 -46.97
C SER A 534 -16.90 -7.07 -47.49
N GLU A 535 -18.08 -7.72 -47.51
CA GLU A 535 -19.37 -7.08 -47.71
C GLU A 535 -19.47 -5.78 -46.89
N GLY A 536 -19.93 -4.68 -47.51
CA GLY A 536 -20.01 -3.36 -46.87
C GLY A 536 -20.77 -3.33 -45.52
N SER A 537 -21.61 -4.34 -45.24
CA SER A 537 -22.31 -4.50 -43.97
C SER A 537 -21.39 -4.79 -42.77
N ALA A 538 -20.24 -5.45 -42.98
CA ALA A 538 -19.31 -5.81 -41.91
C ALA A 538 -18.48 -4.59 -41.45
N VAL A 539 -18.03 -3.77 -42.39
CA VAL A 539 -17.32 -2.51 -42.13
C VAL A 539 -18.23 -1.50 -41.41
N GLU A 540 -19.49 -1.36 -41.85
CA GLU A 540 -20.46 -0.49 -41.19
C GLU A 540 -20.79 -0.97 -39.76
N LYS A 541 -20.96 -2.28 -39.54
CA LYS A 541 -21.16 -2.85 -38.19
C LYS A 541 -19.97 -2.62 -37.27
N ALA A 542 -18.74 -2.75 -37.76
CA ALA A 542 -17.52 -2.48 -36.99
C ALA A 542 -17.42 -1.00 -36.58
N LYS A 543 -17.68 -0.07 -37.53
CA LYS A 543 -17.70 1.38 -37.28
C LYS A 543 -18.81 1.78 -36.30
N ALA A 544 -20.00 1.19 -36.43
CA ALA A 544 -21.11 1.39 -35.53
C ALA A 544 -20.80 0.88 -34.11
N SER A 545 -20.14 -0.28 -33.99
CA SER A 545 -19.68 -0.84 -32.71
C SER A 545 -18.67 0.08 -32.02
N SER A 546 -17.61 0.49 -32.73
CA SER A 546 -16.58 1.42 -32.20
C SER A 546 -17.21 2.75 -31.73
N SER A 547 -18.16 3.31 -32.48
CA SER A 547 -18.88 4.53 -32.07
C SER A 547 -19.74 4.34 -30.81
N ARG A 548 -20.26 3.14 -30.56
CA ARG A 548 -21.01 2.83 -29.34
C ARG A 548 -20.08 2.76 -28.15
N VAL A 549 -18.94 2.10 -28.31
CA VAL A 549 -17.89 1.98 -27.28
C VAL A 549 -17.39 3.35 -26.82
N LEU A 550 -17.05 4.24 -27.75
CA LEU A 550 -16.59 5.59 -27.40
C LEU A 550 -17.65 6.39 -26.64
N ARG A 551 -18.93 6.25 -27.01
CA ARG A 551 -20.04 6.89 -26.28
C ARG A 551 -20.24 6.29 -24.89
N ASP A 552 -20.05 4.98 -24.72
CA ASP A 552 -20.15 4.32 -23.43
C ASP A 552 -18.99 4.73 -22.52
N LEU A 553 -17.76 4.83 -23.05
CA LEU A 553 -16.59 5.34 -22.34
C LEU A 553 -16.74 6.80 -21.93
N ASP A 554 -17.22 7.66 -22.82
CA ASP A 554 -17.48 9.07 -22.50
C ASP A 554 -18.52 9.23 -21.38
N ARG A 555 -19.62 8.46 -21.44
CA ARG A 555 -20.63 8.45 -20.37
C ARG A 555 -20.05 7.91 -19.06
N ALA A 556 -19.30 6.81 -19.12
CA ALA A 556 -18.68 6.20 -17.95
C ALA A 556 -17.72 7.17 -17.26
N THR A 557 -16.86 7.81 -18.05
CA THR A 557 -15.94 8.86 -17.61
C THR A 557 -16.71 9.96 -16.89
N MET A 558 -17.75 10.53 -17.53
CA MET A 558 -18.49 11.63 -16.91
C MET A 558 -19.18 11.24 -15.58
N ILE A 559 -19.76 10.04 -15.50
CA ILE A 559 -20.39 9.55 -14.26
C ILE A 559 -19.35 9.47 -13.14
N VAL A 560 -18.18 8.91 -13.43
CA VAL A 560 -17.10 8.73 -12.44
C VAL A 560 -16.54 10.08 -11.99
N LEU A 561 -16.31 11.01 -12.92
CA LEU A 561 -15.79 12.35 -12.59
C LEU A 561 -16.78 13.17 -11.75
N GLN A 562 -18.09 13.07 -12.04
CA GLN A 562 -19.12 13.70 -11.22
C GLN A 562 -19.15 13.12 -9.80
N LEU A 563 -19.05 11.80 -9.68
CA LEU A 563 -19.02 11.14 -8.38
C LEU A 563 -17.75 11.50 -7.59
N ALA A 564 -16.60 11.53 -8.26
CA ALA A 564 -15.33 12.00 -7.69
C ALA A 564 -15.43 13.44 -7.19
N PHE A 565 -16.00 14.35 -7.98
CA PHE A 565 -16.21 15.74 -7.58
C PHE A 565 -17.04 15.87 -6.30
N TRP A 566 -18.19 15.17 -6.23
CA TRP A 566 -19.06 15.23 -5.05
C TRP A 566 -18.43 14.58 -3.83
N THR A 567 -17.82 13.41 -3.99
CA THR A 567 -17.17 12.70 -2.87
C THR A 567 -15.95 13.47 -2.34
N LEU A 568 -15.12 14.04 -3.22
CA LEU A 568 -14.00 14.90 -2.82
C LEU A 568 -14.50 16.16 -2.10
N GLY A 569 -15.55 16.81 -2.61
CA GLY A 569 -16.14 17.99 -1.97
C GLY A 569 -16.65 17.70 -0.56
N VAL A 570 -17.40 16.60 -0.37
CA VAL A 570 -17.82 16.15 0.97
C VAL A 570 -16.61 15.83 1.84
N GLY A 571 -15.57 15.20 1.28
CA GLY A 571 -14.31 14.95 1.96
C GLY A 571 -13.67 16.22 2.48
N VAL A 572 -13.46 17.22 1.62
CA VAL A 572 -12.87 18.52 2.01
C VAL A 572 -13.69 19.19 3.12
N LEU A 573 -15.03 19.16 3.04
CA LEU A 573 -15.90 19.71 4.08
C LEU A 573 -15.79 18.96 5.42
N LEU A 574 -15.78 17.63 5.40
CA LEU A 574 -15.57 16.82 6.61
C LEU A 574 -14.17 17.05 7.20
N GLY A 575 -13.17 17.30 6.36
CA GLY A 575 -11.81 17.65 6.78
C GLY A 575 -11.76 18.99 7.49
N ALA A 576 -12.42 20.02 6.93
CA ALA A 576 -12.54 21.33 7.56
C ALA A 576 -13.26 21.26 8.92
N TRP A 577 -14.30 20.43 9.03
CA TRP A 577 -14.99 20.21 10.31
C TRP A 577 -14.09 19.50 11.33
N TRP A 578 -13.30 18.50 10.90
CA TRP A 578 -12.34 17.84 11.79
C TRP A 578 -11.20 18.77 12.23
N ALA A 579 -10.72 19.64 11.33
CA ALA A 579 -9.70 20.63 11.64
C ALA A 579 -10.18 21.60 12.73
N ASP A 580 -11.46 21.99 12.71
CA ASP A 580 -12.05 22.80 13.80
C ASP A 580 -11.94 22.11 15.14
N HIS A 581 -12.35 20.84 15.17
CA HIS A 581 -12.38 20.06 16.40
C HIS A 581 -10.98 19.79 16.96
N SER A 582 -9.99 19.66 16.08
CA SER A 582 -8.64 19.22 16.46
C SER A 582 -7.67 20.37 16.69
N TRP A 583 -7.76 21.44 15.89
CA TRP A 583 -6.84 22.58 15.90
C TRP A 583 -7.51 23.92 16.23
N GLY A 584 -8.83 23.92 16.48
CA GLY A 584 -9.60 25.13 16.83
C GLY A 584 -9.84 26.08 15.66
N ARG A 585 -9.65 25.64 14.41
CA ARG A 585 -9.91 26.44 13.21
C ARG A 585 -10.36 25.58 12.03
N TRP A 586 -11.23 26.12 11.19
CA TRP A 586 -11.88 25.37 10.10
C TRP A 586 -10.98 25.16 8.87
N TRP A 587 -9.98 26.03 8.68
CA TRP A 587 -9.09 26.03 7.53
C TRP A 587 -7.81 26.80 7.86
N ALA A 588 -6.66 26.27 7.50
CA ALA A 588 -5.34 26.84 7.77
C ALA A 588 -4.57 27.23 6.49
N PHE A 589 -5.12 26.95 5.30
CA PHE A 589 -4.42 27.09 4.01
C PHE A 589 -3.07 26.38 4.01
N ASP A 590 -2.96 25.26 4.72
CA ASP A 590 -1.76 24.44 4.64
C ASP A 590 -1.61 23.90 3.21
N PRO A 591 -0.41 23.44 2.80
CA PRO A 591 -0.21 22.94 1.46
C PRO A 591 -1.23 21.85 1.07
N LYS A 592 -1.58 20.93 1.98
CA LYS A 592 -2.47 19.81 1.64
C LYS A 592 -3.91 20.25 1.48
N GLU A 593 -4.43 21.08 2.38
CA GLU A 593 -5.76 21.72 2.26
C GLU A 593 -5.87 22.51 0.95
N THR A 594 -4.87 23.34 0.64
CA THR A 594 -4.85 24.19 -0.55
C THR A 594 -4.87 23.36 -1.83
N TRP A 595 -4.03 22.33 -1.93
CA TRP A 595 -3.96 21.46 -3.11
C TRP A 595 -5.18 20.54 -3.23
N ALA A 596 -5.79 20.12 -2.13
CA ALA A 596 -7.08 19.43 -2.15
C ALA A 596 -8.20 20.31 -2.73
N LEU A 597 -8.23 21.60 -2.34
CA LEU A 597 -9.17 22.58 -2.91
C LEU A 597 -8.90 22.83 -4.40
N ILE A 598 -7.64 22.99 -4.81
CA ILE A 598 -7.25 23.11 -6.23
C ILE A 598 -7.72 21.88 -7.02
N THR A 599 -7.49 20.68 -6.49
CA THR A 599 -7.95 19.44 -7.11
C THR A 599 -9.46 19.48 -7.30
N TRP A 600 -10.22 19.83 -6.25
CA TRP A 600 -11.68 19.94 -6.34
C TRP A 600 -12.15 20.96 -7.39
N ILE A 601 -11.50 22.14 -7.47
CA ILE A 601 -11.78 23.16 -8.48
C ILE A 601 -11.46 22.66 -9.90
N VAL A 602 -10.37 21.91 -10.09
CA VAL A 602 -10.06 21.32 -11.41
C VAL A 602 -11.19 20.40 -11.87
N TYR A 603 -11.73 19.56 -11.00
CA TYR A 603 -12.87 18.70 -11.36
C TYR A 603 -14.17 19.50 -11.60
N LEU A 604 -14.38 20.60 -10.86
CA LEU A 604 -15.46 21.54 -11.17
C LEU A 604 -15.31 22.14 -12.58
N ILE A 605 -14.09 22.57 -12.94
CA ILE A 605 -13.77 23.09 -14.27
C ILE A 605 -14.01 22.02 -15.33
N VAL A 606 -13.58 20.78 -15.11
CA VAL A 606 -13.83 19.67 -16.06
C VAL A 606 -15.32 19.52 -16.35
N ILE A 607 -16.15 19.53 -15.30
CA ILE A 607 -17.61 19.42 -15.43
C ILE A 607 -18.20 20.66 -16.12
N HIS A 608 -17.71 21.86 -15.80
CA HIS A 608 -18.20 23.12 -16.35
C HIS A 608 -17.86 23.29 -17.83
N VAL A 609 -16.60 23.08 -18.20
CA VAL A 609 -16.09 23.18 -19.58
C VAL A 609 -16.84 22.22 -20.51
N ARG A 610 -17.22 21.04 -20.01
CA ARG A 610 -18.01 20.07 -20.77
C ARG A 610 -19.38 20.60 -21.21
N MET A 611 -19.95 21.58 -20.52
CA MET A 611 -21.22 22.21 -20.89
C MET A 611 -21.05 23.25 -22.01
N VAL A 612 -19.86 23.81 -22.19
CA VAL A 612 -19.60 24.95 -23.07
C VAL A 612 -18.93 24.52 -24.39
N VAL A 613 -18.08 23.50 -24.37
CA VAL A 613 -17.22 23.14 -25.51
C VAL A 613 -17.91 22.20 -26.50
N GLN A 614 -17.68 22.43 -27.80
CA GLN A 614 -18.20 21.58 -28.89
C GLN A 614 -17.60 20.16 -28.89
N ASN A 615 -16.26 20.04 -28.77
CA ASN A 615 -15.54 18.76 -28.67
C ASN A 615 -15.51 18.18 -27.24
N ARG A 616 -16.69 18.17 -26.59
CA ARG A 616 -16.86 17.88 -25.17
C ARG A 616 -16.18 16.58 -24.70
N GLU A 617 -16.23 15.52 -25.50
CA GLU A 617 -15.76 14.18 -25.13
C GLU A 617 -14.22 14.12 -25.04
N LEU A 618 -13.54 14.60 -26.08
CA LEU A 618 -12.07 14.65 -26.15
C LEU A 618 -11.48 15.60 -25.10
N VAL A 619 -12.11 16.76 -24.93
CA VAL A 619 -11.66 17.74 -23.93
C VAL A 619 -11.86 17.22 -22.51
N THR A 620 -12.99 16.55 -22.22
CA THR A 620 -13.21 15.93 -20.90
C THR A 620 -12.15 14.86 -20.62
N ALA A 621 -11.82 14.02 -21.60
CA ALA A 621 -10.83 12.96 -21.41
C ALA A 621 -9.43 13.51 -21.11
N TRP A 622 -8.97 14.53 -21.84
CA TRP A 622 -7.68 15.18 -21.56
C TRP A 622 -7.68 15.95 -20.23
N LEU A 623 -8.76 16.66 -19.91
CA LEU A 623 -8.87 17.34 -18.61
C LEU A 623 -8.91 16.36 -17.44
N SER A 624 -9.50 15.17 -17.61
CA SER A 624 -9.44 14.09 -16.63
C SER A 624 -8.01 13.58 -16.42
N VAL A 625 -7.21 13.48 -17.49
CA VAL A 625 -5.79 13.10 -17.40
C VAL A 625 -5.00 14.14 -16.61
N VAL A 626 -5.17 15.43 -16.94
CA VAL A 626 -4.52 16.53 -16.22
C VAL A 626 -4.98 16.55 -14.75
N GLY A 627 -6.28 16.41 -14.49
CA GLY A 627 -6.84 16.38 -13.14
C GLY A 627 -6.34 15.21 -12.29
N PHE A 628 -6.02 14.07 -12.90
CA PHE A 628 -5.37 12.96 -12.22
C PHE A 628 -3.93 13.30 -11.79
N PHE A 629 -3.14 13.95 -12.64
CA PHE A 629 -1.80 14.40 -12.27
C PHE A 629 -1.81 15.49 -11.19
N VAL A 630 -2.80 16.38 -11.20
CA VAL A 630 -3.01 17.34 -10.10
C VAL A 630 -3.33 16.61 -8.80
N MET A 631 -4.20 15.59 -8.83
CA MET A 631 -4.47 14.76 -7.65
C MET A 631 -3.21 14.02 -7.17
N LEU A 632 -2.41 13.45 -8.08
CA LEU A 632 -1.13 12.81 -7.71
C LEU A 632 -0.16 13.78 -7.06
N TRP A 633 -0.10 15.04 -7.53
CA TRP A 633 0.70 16.07 -6.89
C TRP A 633 0.19 16.38 -5.47
N THR A 634 -1.12 16.51 -5.29
CA THR A 634 -1.74 16.68 -3.95
C THR A 634 -1.43 15.50 -3.03
N TYR A 635 -1.43 14.28 -3.56
CA TYR A 635 -1.30 13.06 -2.76
C TYR A 635 0.16 12.70 -2.42
N PHE A 636 1.08 12.80 -3.39
CA PHE A 636 2.51 12.50 -3.20
C PHE A 636 3.39 13.75 -3.13
N GLY A 637 3.21 14.69 -4.05
CA GLY A 637 4.08 15.86 -4.17
C GLY A 637 4.07 16.74 -2.93
N VAL A 638 2.88 17.05 -2.42
CA VAL A 638 2.73 17.87 -1.21
C VAL A 638 3.32 17.17 0.02
N ASN A 639 3.07 15.88 0.19
CA ASN A 639 3.56 15.10 1.33
C ASN A 639 5.09 14.97 1.35
N LEU A 640 5.72 14.83 0.18
CA LEU A 640 7.15 14.57 0.08
C LEU A 640 8.01 15.84 -0.03
N LEU A 641 7.45 16.95 -0.49
CA LEU A 641 8.23 18.14 -0.86
C LEU A 641 7.89 19.40 -0.06
N LEU A 642 6.75 19.45 0.63
CA LEU A 642 6.30 20.64 1.36
C LEU A 642 6.11 20.34 2.85
N PRO A 643 6.62 21.20 3.75
CA PRO A 643 6.34 21.07 5.17
C PRO A 643 4.85 21.36 5.44
N GLY A 644 4.22 20.55 6.29
CA GLY A 644 2.81 20.74 6.63
C GLY A 644 2.36 19.91 7.83
N LEU A 645 1.20 20.27 8.39
CA LEU A 645 0.58 19.56 9.52
C LEU A 645 0.25 18.09 9.19
N HIS A 646 0.26 17.75 7.90
CA HIS A 646 -0.01 16.42 7.36
C HIS A 646 1.26 15.60 7.07
N ALA A 647 2.45 16.04 7.50
CA ALA A 647 3.71 15.35 7.25
C ALA A 647 3.78 13.94 7.87
N TYR A 648 2.81 13.56 8.72
CA TYR A 648 2.66 12.21 9.27
C TYR A 648 1.94 11.22 8.35
N ALA A 649 1.25 11.70 7.29
CA ALA A 649 0.27 10.93 6.49
C ALA A 649 0.82 10.41 5.16
#